data_AF-A0A669PWA3-F1
#
_entry.id   AF-A0A669PWA3-F1
#
_cell.length_a   1.000
_cell.length_b   1.000
_cell.length_c   1.000
_cell.angle_alpha   90.00
_cell.angle_beta   90.00
_cell.angle_gamma   90.00
#
_symmetry.space_group_name_H-M   'P 1'
#
loop_
_entity.id
_entity.type
_entity.pdbx_description
1 polymer ?
#
loop_
_entity_poly.entity_id
_entity_poly.type
_entity_poly.pdbx_seq_one_letter_code
_entity_poly.pdbx_strand_id
1 'polypeptide(L)'
;MKHFCSSSVSEDLGCRRGEFSRKHYGSVELLISSDADGAIQRAGRFRVENGSTDEIAGYTPGTWHRTDVHLENPEYYTRWYFKYFLGKVHQNYIGTDSEKNPFFLSVVLSDQNNQRVPQYHSILWRKTGTQKICLPYSPTKTLSVKSILSAMSLEKFEKGPREIFHPDIQKDLLVLEEQEGSVNFKFGVLYAKDGQLTDDEMFSNETGSESFQRFLHLLGDTITLKGWTGYRGGLDTKNDTTGTFSIYTVYQGHEIMFHVSTMLPYSRENKQQVERKRHIGNDIVTIVFQEGEETAPAFKPSMIRSHFTHIFALVRYNKQNDSYRLKIFSEESVPLFGPPLPSPPVFTNHQEFRDFVLVKLINGEKATLETPTFSQKRQRTLDMLIRSLYQDLMPDLHKNMLNRRSFSDVLPESPKSTRKKEEARQAEFVRLGQALKLKTGVKGDTPATLATTSFCKKEPWESQSFCSNFPHEVVCADSWGKSLLVSTDAGVLLIDDGQTAVQVFDKTLQIKQMHVLEALDYLIARTDKGKDSRLLVFRLSSVQKDIETKQVIRSKYDCRENKLERTKGCHLYAINTHHGSELRIVVAIRNKLLLITKKYNPCNSLTGSSPSPVEEFQYIREICLSDPPVVMTLVDGPTEDSDNMICVAYRHQFDLVNESTGESYRLHHIEANKVNFVAAIDVYEDGEAGLLLCYNYVCQYRKVYPFNGGSPLIQPSAYDFHFCWNQVPYAVGKNTFIFTLLSISLPIPVGI
;
A
#
# COMPACT_ATOMS: atom_id res chain seq x y z
N MET A 1 21.15 -2.08 -22.50
CA MET A 1 21.39 -1.81 -21.07
C MET A 1 20.06 -1.46 -20.45
N LYS A 2 19.42 -2.44 -19.80
CA LYS A 2 18.12 -2.29 -19.13
C LYS A 2 18.34 -2.80 -17.71
N HIS A 3 18.56 -1.88 -16.77
CA HIS A 3 18.56 -2.22 -15.35
C HIS A 3 17.10 -2.19 -14.90
N PHE A 4 16.53 -3.36 -14.66
CA PHE A 4 15.32 -3.49 -13.85
C PHE A 4 15.77 -3.34 -12.38
N CYS A 5 15.48 -2.21 -11.76
CA CYS A 5 15.80 -2.00 -10.35
C CYS A 5 14.82 -2.79 -9.49
N SER A 6 15.39 -3.67 -8.67
CA SER A 6 14.76 -4.41 -7.58
C SER A 6 15.00 -3.67 -6.27
N SER A 7 14.35 -2.53 -6.04
CA SER A 7 14.41 -1.88 -4.72
C SER A 7 13.10 -2.09 -3.98
N SER A 8 13.21 -2.49 -2.71
CA SER A 8 12.08 -2.44 -1.79
C SER A 8 11.78 -0.98 -1.45
N VAL A 9 10.53 -0.65 -1.16
CA VAL A 9 10.15 0.68 -0.61
C VAL A 9 10.89 0.95 0.72
N SER A 10 11.32 -0.11 1.41
CA SER A 10 12.13 -0.08 2.63
C SER A 10 13.58 0.43 2.38
N GLU A 11 14.16 0.18 1.21
CA GLU A 11 15.47 0.76 0.82
C GLU A 11 15.38 2.27 0.56
N ASP A 12 14.24 2.79 0.07
CA ASP A 12 14.04 4.23 -0.19
C ASP A 12 13.92 5.07 1.09
N LEU A 13 13.42 4.48 2.19
CA LEU A 13 13.35 5.16 3.48
C LEU A 13 14.72 5.26 4.18
N GLY A 14 15.61 4.29 3.96
CA GLY A 14 16.93 4.24 4.59
C GLY A 14 17.93 5.31 4.12
N CYS A 15 17.74 5.86 2.91
CA CYS A 15 18.64 6.87 2.33
C CYS A 15 18.41 8.30 2.87
N ARG A 16 17.36 8.54 3.66
CA ARG A 16 17.01 9.87 4.18
C ARG A 16 17.70 10.17 5.53
N ARG A 17 19.04 10.15 5.55
CA ARG A 17 19.83 10.65 6.69
C ARG A 17 19.76 12.19 6.74
N GLY A 18 18.67 12.75 7.28
CA GLY A 18 18.48 14.20 7.44
C GLY A 18 17.36 14.55 8.44
N GLU A 19 17.07 15.85 8.60
CA GLU A 19 16.02 16.39 9.50
C GLU A 19 14.64 15.75 9.28
N PHE A 20 14.37 15.27 8.07
CA PHE A 20 13.11 14.64 7.68
C PHE A 20 12.84 13.28 8.38
N SER A 21 13.88 12.44 8.54
CA SER A 21 13.77 11.19 9.30
C SER A 21 13.53 11.46 10.79
N ARG A 22 14.09 12.56 11.34
CA ARG A 22 13.84 12.97 12.72
C ARG A 22 12.40 13.42 12.98
N LYS A 23 11.77 14.11 12.02
CA LYS A 23 10.40 14.65 12.17
C LYS A 23 9.33 13.56 12.32
N HIS A 24 9.44 12.46 11.56
CA HIS A 24 8.39 11.42 11.52
C HIS A 24 8.78 10.12 12.24
N TYR A 25 10.07 9.80 12.29
CA TYR A 25 10.59 8.54 12.84
C TYR A 25 11.58 8.76 13.99
N GLY A 26 11.58 9.98 14.55
CA GLY A 26 12.30 10.32 15.76
C GLY A 26 13.82 10.34 15.64
N SER A 27 14.50 10.63 16.74
CA SER A 27 15.96 10.74 16.81
C SER A 27 16.60 9.36 17.01
N VAL A 28 17.83 9.19 16.48
CA VAL A 28 18.69 8.08 16.88
C VAL A 28 19.36 8.48 18.18
N GLU A 29 18.96 7.86 19.28
CA GLU A 29 19.55 8.10 20.59
C GLU A 29 20.56 6.99 20.93
N LEU A 30 21.73 7.39 21.41
CA LEU A 30 22.72 6.46 21.91
C LEU A 30 22.29 6.01 23.31
N LEU A 31 21.56 4.91 23.37
CA LEU A 31 21.18 4.28 24.63
C LEU A 31 22.35 3.43 25.13
N ILE A 32 23.14 3.99 26.04
CA ILE A 32 24.27 3.30 26.68
C ILE A 32 23.71 2.30 27.70
N SER A 33 24.16 1.03 27.65
CA SER A 33 23.96 0.05 28.72
C SER A 33 25.26 -0.17 29.48
N SER A 34 25.16 -0.28 30.79
CA SER A 34 26.23 -0.68 31.68
C SER A 34 25.83 -2.00 32.34
N ASP A 35 26.74 -2.98 32.37
CA ASP A 35 26.54 -4.22 33.13
C ASP A 35 26.54 -3.92 34.65
N ALA A 36 26.15 -4.91 35.47
CA ALA A 36 26.15 -4.81 36.94
C ALA A 36 27.52 -4.43 37.55
N ASP A 37 28.61 -4.67 36.81
CA ASP A 37 29.99 -4.32 37.19
C ASP A 37 30.45 -2.95 36.65
N GLY A 38 29.56 -2.16 36.05
CA GLY A 38 29.88 -0.82 35.51
C GLY A 38 30.68 -0.83 34.20
N ALA A 39 30.91 -2.00 33.60
CA ALA A 39 31.55 -2.11 32.29
C ALA A 39 30.59 -1.67 31.18
N ILE A 40 31.03 -0.72 30.35
CA ILE A 40 30.29 -0.26 29.16
C ILE A 40 30.44 -1.35 28.08
N GLN A 41 29.42 -2.19 27.92
CA GLN A 41 29.25 -2.95 26.68
C GLN A 41 28.48 -2.09 25.68
N ARG A 42 28.75 -2.28 24.38
CA ARG A 42 27.96 -1.65 23.32
C ARG A 42 26.53 -2.19 23.39
N ALA A 43 25.64 -1.57 24.16
CA ALA A 43 24.21 -1.69 23.92
C ALA A 43 23.94 -1.28 22.47
N GLY A 44 23.07 -2.04 21.79
CA GLY A 44 22.61 -1.67 20.46
C GLY A 44 22.13 -0.23 20.43
N ARG A 45 22.37 0.47 19.32
CA ARG A 45 21.84 1.81 19.10
C ARG A 45 20.36 1.67 18.74
N PHE A 46 19.49 2.44 19.40
CA PHE A 46 18.06 2.42 19.14
C PHE A 46 17.60 3.78 18.61
N ARG A 47 16.78 3.75 17.57
CA ARG A 47 15.96 4.86 17.11
C ARG A 47 14.75 4.98 18.03
N VAL A 48 14.39 6.20 18.44
CA VAL A 48 13.30 6.48 19.37
C VAL A 48 12.24 7.33 18.68
N GLU A 49 11.08 6.75 18.40
CA GLU A 49 9.89 7.46 17.94
C GLU A 49 9.06 7.88 19.16
N ASN A 50 9.10 9.18 19.51
CA ASN A 50 8.41 9.74 20.67
C ASN A 50 7.35 10.81 20.31
N GLY A 51 7.15 11.09 19.02
CA GLY A 51 6.17 12.02 18.47
C GLY A 51 6.31 13.48 18.94
N SER A 52 7.50 13.92 19.38
CA SER A 52 7.73 15.32 19.77
C SER A 52 8.30 16.15 18.62
N THR A 53 7.52 17.08 18.09
CA THR A 53 8.01 18.22 17.31
C THR A 53 8.59 19.24 18.30
N ASP A 54 9.90 19.49 18.27
CA ASP A 54 10.55 20.52 19.09
C ASP A 54 10.28 21.96 18.60
N GLU A 55 9.30 22.17 17.72
CA GLU A 55 8.96 23.50 17.19
C GLU A 55 7.47 23.80 17.30
N ILE A 56 7.19 24.97 17.86
CA ILE A 56 5.88 25.64 17.87
C ILE A 56 5.55 26.01 16.42
N ALA A 57 5.06 25.04 15.63
CA ALA A 57 4.45 25.31 14.34
C ALA A 57 2.94 25.49 14.56
N GLY A 58 2.41 26.65 14.18
CA GLY A 58 0.99 27.02 14.29
C GLY A 58 0.06 26.26 13.33
N TYR A 59 0.30 24.97 13.13
CA TYR A 59 -0.60 24.07 12.40
C TYR A 59 -1.61 23.47 13.37
N THR A 60 -2.90 23.61 13.07
CA THR A 60 -3.95 22.81 13.72
C THR A 60 -3.65 21.33 13.47
N PRO A 61 -3.60 20.47 14.52
CA PRO A 61 -3.31 19.05 14.36
C PRO A 61 -4.33 18.42 13.41
N GLY A 62 -3.85 17.85 12.30
CA GLY A 62 -4.69 17.02 11.44
C GLY A 62 -5.24 15.85 12.25
N THR A 63 -6.56 15.73 12.31
CA THR A 63 -7.22 14.59 12.94
C THR A 63 -6.81 13.32 12.21
N TRP A 64 -6.22 12.34 12.92
CA TRP A 64 -5.90 11.03 12.37
C TRP A 64 -7.16 10.34 11.82
N HIS A 65 -7.07 9.72 10.64
CA HIS A 65 -8.17 8.98 10.04
C HIS A 65 -7.81 7.51 9.84
N ARG A 66 -8.80 6.62 10.03
CA ARG A 66 -8.67 5.16 9.89
C ARG A 66 -8.08 4.71 8.55
N THR A 67 -8.20 5.55 7.52
CA THR A 67 -7.71 5.31 6.17
C THR A 67 -6.19 5.33 6.05
N ASP A 68 -5.43 5.78 7.05
CA ASP A 68 -3.97 5.90 6.96
C ASP A 68 -3.22 4.63 7.44
N VAL A 69 -3.95 3.64 7.94
CA VAL A 69 -3.40 2.40 8.49
C VAL A 69 -3.37 1.31 7.42
N HIS A 70 -2.23 1.14 6.77
CA HIS A 70 -2.01 0.12 5.75
C HIS A 70 -0.92 -0.87 6.18
N LEU A 71 -1.19 -2.16 6.01
CA LEU A 71 -0.11 -3.16 6.02
C LEU A 71 0.78 -2.90 4.82
N GLU A 72 2.07 -2.72 5.05
CA GLU A 72 3.01 -2.51 3.97
C GLU A 72 3.16 -3.80 3.15
N ASN A 73 3.10 -3.66 1.81
CA ASN A 73 3.36 -4.69 0.80
C ASN A 73 2.55 -6.01 0.93
N PRO A 74 1.20 -5.99 0.97
CA PRO A 74 0.39 -7.20 1.17
C PRO A 74 0.61 -8.28 0.08
N GLU A 75 0.98 -7.89 -1.15
CA GLU A 75 1.24 -8.83 -2.24
C GLU A 75 2.56 -9.60 -2.10
N TYR A 76 3.60 -9.01 -1.51
CA TYR A 76 4.89 -9.68 -1.25
C TYR A 76 4.74 -10.79 -0.20
N TYR A 77 3.94 -10.52 0.82
CA TYR A 77 3.65 -11.45 1.92
C TYR A 77 2.48 -12.40 1.62
N THR A 78 1.83 -12.26 0.46
CA THR A 78 0.90 -13.26 -0.02
C THR A 78 1.67 -14.55 -0.36
N ARG A 79 1.20 -15.67 0.20
CA ARG A 79 1.64 -17.02 -0.18
C ARG A 79 1.11 -17.36 -1.58
N TRP A 80 1.80 -16.88 -2.62
CA TRP A 80 1.41 -17.06 -4.02
C TRP A 80 1.27 -18.52 -4.40
N TYR A 81 2.20 -19.38 -3.97
CA TYR A 81 2.17 -20.81 -4.25
C TYR A 81 0.91 -21.44 -3.65
N PHE A 82 0.64 -21.17 -2.36
CA PHE A 82 -0.59 -21.61 -1.71
C PHE A 82 -1.88 -21.09 -2.39
N LYS A 83 -1.91 -19.80 -2.73
CA LYS A 83 -3.10 -19.12 -3.28
C LYS A 83 -3.38 -19.51 -4.72
N TYR A 84 -2.39 -19.37 -5.59
CA TYR A 84 -2.54 -19.45 -7.05
C TYR A 84 -2.13 -20.79 -7.66
N PHE A 85 -1.23 -21.56 -7.03
CA PHE A 85 -0.65 -22.77 -7.64
C PHE A 85 -1.25 -24.07 -7.06
N LEU A 86 -1.36 -24.17 -5.73
CA LEU A 86 -1.85 -25.40 -5.09
C LEU A 86 -3.28 -25.76 -5.53
N GLY A 87 -3.43 -27.01 -5.96
CA GLY A 87 -4.70 -27.54 -6.45
C GLY A 87 -5.10 -27.05 -7.84
N LYS A 88 -4.16 -26.42 -8.58
CA LYS A 88 -4.31 -26.05 -9.99
C LYS A 88 -3.20 -26.69 -10.83
N VAL A 89 -3.48 -26.88 -12.12
CA VAL A 89 -2.46 -27.31 -13.08
C VAL A 89 -1.46 -26.17 -13.26
N HIS A 90 -0.18 -26.45 -12.99
CA HIS A 90 0.91 -25.51 -13.16
C HIS A 90 2.21 -26.26 -13.50
N GLN A 91 3.20 -25.55 -14.02
CA GLN A 91 4.48 -26.13 -14.44
C GLN A 91 5.59 -25.72 -13.48
N ASN A 92 6.46 -26.67 -13.14
CA ASN A 92 7.63 -26.43 -12.29
C ASN A 92 8.88 -26.77 -13.08
N TYR A 93 9.93 -25.97 -12.93
CA TYR A 93 11.20 -26.13 -13.62
C TYR A 93 12.35 -26.09 -12.63
N ILE A 94 13.44 -26.79 -12.97
CA ILE A 94 14.71 -26.81 -12.24
C ILE A 94 15.84 -26.39 -13.16
N GLY A 95 16.76 -25.57 -12.68
CA GLY A 95 17.92 -25.12 -13.44
C GLY A 95 19.09 -24.73 -12.55
N THR A 96 20.21 -24.42 -13.20
CA THR A 96 21.40 -23.82 -12.56
C THR A 96 21.75 -22.52 -13.26
N ASP A 97 22.03 -21.49 -12.47
CA ASP A 97 22.52 -20.21 -13.00
C ASP A 97 23.97 -20.33 -13.52
N SER A 98 24.54 -19.24 -14.04
CA SER A 98 25.93 -19.21 -14.52
C SER A 98 26.99 -19.46 -13.44
N GLU A 99 26.62 -19.34 -12.16
CA GLU A 99 27.49 -19.57 -11.00
C GLU A 99 27.27 -20.97 -10.39
N LYS A 100 26.51 -21.83 -11.07
CA LYS A 100 26.14 -23.19 -10.59
C LYS A 100 25.28 -23.18 -9.32
N ASN A 101 24.56 -22.09 -9.04
CA ASN A 101 23.54 -22.11 -8.00
C ASN A 101 22.24 -22.71 -8.58
N PRO A 102 21.65 -23.70 -7.90
CA PRO A 102 20.36 -24.25 -8.29
C PRO A 102 19.23 -23.24 -8.07
N PHE A 103 18.23 -23.28 -8.94
CA PHE A 103 16.99 -22.53 -8.80
C PHE A 103 15.79 -23.37 -9.25
N PHE A 104 14.60 -22.99 -8.77
CA PHE A 104 13.33 -23.53 -9.24
C PHE A 104 12.47 -22.41 -9.81
N LEU A 105 11.63 -22.71 -10.79
CA LEU A 105 10.64 -21.78 -11.33
C LEU A 105 9.27 -22.47 -11.37
N SER A 106 8.27 -21.84 -10.79
CA SER A 106 6.87 -22.28 -10.88
C SER A 106 6.09 -21.29 -11.75
N VAL A 107 5.31 -21.77 -12.71
CA VAL A 107 4.47 -20.93 -13.59
C VAL A 107 3.04 -21.48 -13.66
N VAL A 108 2.05 -20.63 -13.40
CA VAL A 108 0.61 -20.95 -13.50
C VAL A 108 -0.11 -19.90 -14.35
N LEU A 109 -1.06 -20.35 -15.17
CA LEU A 109 -2.04 -19.47 -15.79
C LEU A 109 -3.25 -19.34 -14.87
N SER A 110 -3.64 -18.12 -14.55
CA SER A 110 -4.81 -17.84 -13.73
C SER A 110 -5.80 -16.92 -14.43
N ASP A 111 -7.08 -17.29 -14.36
CA ASP A 111 -8.20 -16.48 -14.88
C ASP A 111 -8.88 -15.62 -13.78
N GLN A 112 -8.31 -15.61 -12.57
CA GLN A 112 -9.02 -15.27 -11.32
C GLN A 112 -8.90 -13.82 -10.83
N ASN A 113 -8.41 -12.88 -11.63
CA ASN A 113 -8.54 -11.47 -11.25
C ASN A 113 -9.91 -10.94 -11.71
N ASN A 114 -10.52 -10.04 -10.92
CA ASN A 114 -11.81 -9.36 -11.16
C ASN A 114 -11.94 -8.66 -12.54
N GLN A 115 -10.90 -8.71 -13.38
CA GLN A 115 -10.79 -8.10 -14.70
C GLN A 115 -10.90 -9.09 -15.87
N ARG A 116 -11.11 -10.41 -15.64
CA ARG A 116 -11.29 -11.45 -16.69
C ARG A 116 -10.17 -11.54 -17.75
N VAL A 117 -8.96 -11.04 -17.47
CA VAL A 117 -7.80 -11.21 -18.37
C VAL A 117 -6.89 -12.30 -17.80
N PRO A 118 -6.62 -13.39 -18.55
CA PRO A 118 -5.69 -14.43 -18.12
C PRO A 118 -4.27 -13.87 -17.92
N GLN A 119 -3.59 -14.34 -16.88
CA GLN A 119 -2.25 -13.89 -16.52
C GLN A 119 -1.36 -15.06 -16.10
N TYR A 120 -0.06 -14.97 -16.43
CA TYR A 120 0.97 -15.84 -15.90
C TYR A 120 1.38 -15.33 -14.51
N HIS A 121 1.12 -16.11 -13.48
CA HIS A 121 1.79 -15.95 -12.19
C HIS A 121 3.03 -16.83 -12.18
N SER A 122 4.18 -16.23 -11.86
CA SER A 122 5.46 -16.96 -11.83
C SER A 122 6.22 -16.69 -10.54
N ILE A 123 6.79 -17.74 -9.94
CA ILE A 123 7.63 -17.68 -8.74
C ILE A 123 8.98 -18.30 -9.06
N LEU A 124 10.06 -17.54 -8.88
CA LEU A 124 11.45 -17.99 -9.01
C LEU A 124 12.06 -18.16 -7.63
N TRP A 125 12.44 -19.38 -7.29
CA TRP A 125 13.02 -19.77 -6.01
C TRP A 125 14.56 -19.78 -6.11
N ARG A 126 15.23 -18.93 -5.33
CA ARG A 126 16.70 -18.84 -5.28
C ARG A 126 17.20 -18.83 -3.83
N LYS A 127 18.50 -19.10 -3.65
CA LYS A 127 19.17 -18.98 -2.35
C LYS A 127 18.98 -17.60 -1.72
N THR A 128 18.89 -16.55 -2.53
CA THR A 128 18.70 -15.15 -2.09
C THR A 128 17.24 -14.81 -1.72
N GLY A 129 16.30 -15.74 -1.83
CA GLY A 129 14.86 -15.50 -1.67
C GLY A 129 14.09 -15.69 -2.99
N THR A 130 12.76 -15.66 -2.92
CA THR A 130 11.92 -15.73 -4.12
C THR A 130 11.76 -14.38 -4.81
N GLN A 131 11.49 -14.48 -6.10
CA GLN A 131 11.02 -13.37 -6.91
C GLN A 131 9.69 -13.78 -7.55
N LYS A 132 8.68 -12.91 -7.41
CA LYS A 132 7.32 -13.12 -7.89
C LYS A 132 7.03 -12.11 -9.00
N ILE A 133 6.38 -12.53 -10.09
CA ILE A 133 5.96 -11.63 -11.17
C ILE A 133 4.63 -12.10 -11.76
N CYS A 134 3.80 -11.14 -12.13
CA CYS A 134 2.58 -11.36 -12.89
C CYS A 134 2.78 -10.79 -14.31
N LEU A 135 2.57 -11.61 -15.33
CA LEU A 135 2.75 -11.24 -16.74
C LEU A 135 1.45 -11.46 -17.53
N PRO A 136 1.11 -10.59 -18.49
CA PRO A 136 -0.08 -10.79 -19.31
C PRO A 136 0.00 -12.09 -20.13
N TYR A 137 -1.11 -12.83 -20.20
CA TYR A 137 -1.25 -13.92 -21.16
C TYR A 137 -1.93 -13.41 -22.44
N SER A 138 -1.34 -13.75 -23.59
CA SER A 138 -1.97 -13.60 -24.89
C SER A 138 -1.97 -14.94 -25.62
N PRO A 139 -3.14 -15.47 -26.04
CA PRO A 139 -3.21 -16.70 -26.84
C PRO A 139 -2.40 -16.64 -28.14
N THR A 140 -2.19 -15.43 -28.70
CA THR A 140 -1.44 -15.22 -29.95
C THR A 140 0.06 -15.02 -29.73
N LYS A 141 0.49 -14.77 -28.48
CA LYS A 141 1.88 -14.51 -28.12
C LYS A 141 2.19 -15.11 -26.75
N THR A 142 2.26 -16.43 -26.70
CA THR A 142 2.67 -17.20 -25.53
C THR A 142 4.09 -16.81 -25.10
N LEU A 143 4.33 -16.80 -23.79
CA LEU A 143 5.67 -16.54 -23.25
C LEU A 143 6.42 -17.86 -23.05
N SER A 144 7.70 -17.85 -23.40
CA SER A 144 8.61 -18.96 -23.10
C SER A 144 9.16 -18.86 -21.68
N VAL A 145 9.60 -19.98 -21.10
CA VAL A 145 10.30 -20.02 -19.80
C VAL A 145 11.50 -19.06 -19.79
N LYS A 146 12.24 -18.98 -20.90
CA LYS A 146 13.38 -18.06 -21.03
C LYS A 146 12.94 -16.59 -20.98
N SER A 147 11.80 -16.26 -21.59
CA SER A 147 11.23 -14.90 -21.55
C SER A 147 10.80 -14.53 -20.14
N ILE A 148 10.17 -15.46 -19.41
CA ILE A 148 9.76 -15.25 -18.01
C ILE A 148 11.00 -15.07 -17.11
N LEU A 149 12.01 -15.93 -17.24
CA LEU A 149 13.27 -15.80 -16.48
C LEU A 149 14.02 -14.50 -16.79
N SER A 150 14.03 -14.09 -18.07
CA SER A 150 14.61 -12.79 -18.47
C SER A 150 13.85 -11.61 -17.85
N ALA A 151 12.52 -11.68 -17.76
CA ALA A 151 11.72 -10.68 -17.04
C ALA A 151 12.00 -10.64 -15.53
N MET A 152 12.53 -11.74 -14.96
CA MET A 152 13.00 -11.83 -13.57
C MET A 152 14.51 -11.56 -13.42
N SER A 153 15.16 -10.97 -14.43
CA SER A 153 16.59 -10.66 -14.43
C SER A 153 17.52 -11.88 -14.35
N LEU A 154 17.07 -13.06 -14.79
CA LEU A 154 17.89 -14.28 -14.91
C LEU A 154 18.12 -14.65 -16.38
N GLU A 155 19.14 -14.06 -16.99
CA GLU A 155 19.41 -14.22 -18.43
C GLU A 155 20.44 -15.32 -18.76
N LYS A 156 21.32 -15.67 -17.80
CA LYS A 156 22.43 -16.62 -17.99
C LYS A 156 22.25 -17.85 -17.12
N PHE A 157 22.24 -19.02 -17.74
CA PHE A 157 22.15 -20.33 -17.10
C PHE A 157 22.97 -21.35 -17.90
N GLU A 158 23.57 -22.34 -17.23
CA GLU A 158 24.47 -23.32 -17.88
C GLU A 158 23.73 -24.18 -18.91
N LYS A 159 22.57 -24.70 -18.53
CA LYS A 159 21.67 -25.52 -19.35
C LYS A 159 20.26 -25.01 -19.17
N GLY A 160 19.45 -25.10 -20.22
CA GLY A 160 18.04 -24.69 -20.17
C GLY A 160 17.29 -25.35 -18.99
N PRO A 161 16.41 -24.62 -18.28
CA PRO A 161 15.61 -25.18 -17.19
C PRO A 161 14.82 -26.41 -17.67
N ARG A 162 14.74 -27.43 -16.83
CA ARG A 162 14.06 -28.69 -17.13
C ARG A 162 12.75 -28.77 -16.36
N GLU A 163 11.68 -29.20 -17.03
CA GLU A 163 10.38 -29.36 -16.41
C GLU A 163 10.37 -30.56 -15.44
N ILE A 164 9.75 -30.36 -14.27
CA ILE A 164 9.53 -31.37 -13.24
C ILE A 164 8.08 -31.84 -13.36
N PHE A 165 7.90 -33.14 -13.63
CA PHE A 165 6.58 -33.75 -13.78
C PHE A 165 6.06 -34.44 -12.52
N HIS A 166 6.92 -34.63 -11.52
CA HIS A 166 6.57 -35.39 -10.32
C HIS A 166 5.66 -34.56 -9.40
N PRO A 167 4.47 -35.04 -9.00
CA PRO A 167 3.50 -34.24 -8.25
C PRO A 167 3.98 -33.87 -6.85
N ASP A 168 4.85 -34.68 -6.22
CA ASP A 168 5.34 -34.41 -4.87
C ASP A 168 6.19 -33.14 -4.75
N ILE A 169 6.68 -32.59 -5.87
CA ILE A 169 7.38 -31.29 -5.88
C ILE A 169 6.57 -30.18 -5.22
N GLN A 170 5.23 -30.27 -5.25
CA GLN A 170 4.34 -29.32 -4.61
C GLN A 170 4.53 -29.26 -3.09
N LYS A 171 4.95 -30.37 -2.46
CA LYS A 171 5.25 -30.41 -1.02
C LYS A 171 6.51 -29.59 -0.72
N ASP A 172 7.56 -29.80 -1.50
CA ASP A 172 8.86 -29.19 -1.26
C ASP A 172 8.83 -27.69 -1.58
N LEU A 173 8.17 -27.29 -2.66
CA LEU A 173 7.98 -25.87 -3.00
C LEU A 173 7.10 -25.14 -1.98
N LEU A 174 6.12 -25.82 -1.39
CA LEU A 174 5.34 -25.25 -0.29
C LEU A 174 6.20 -25.02 0.97
N VAL A 175 7.14 -25.95 1.27
CA VAL A 175 8.11 -25.78 2.37
C VAL A 175 9.04 -24.60 2.11
N LEU A 176 9.49 -24.40 0.86
CA LEU A 176 10.29 -23.22 0.51
C LEU A 176 9.51 -21.91 0.75
N GLU A 177 8.22 -21.87 0.37
CA GLU A 177 7.36 -20.69 0.63
C GLU A 177 7.22 -20.39 2.13
N GLU A 178 7.15 -21.42 2.97
CA GLU A 178 7.05 -21.27 4.43
C GLU A 178 8.29 -20.64 5.05
N GLN A 179 9.46 -20.74 4.40
CA GLN A 179 10.70 -20.12 4.89
C GLN A 179 10.85 -18.64 4.54
N GLU A 180 10.00 -18.10 3.66
CA GLU A 180 10.14 -16.73 3.16
C GLU A 180 9.64 -15.65 4.14
N GLY A 181 8.82 -16.06 5.10
CA GLY A 181 8.27 -15.18 6.12
C GLY A 181 7.08 -15.85 6.79
N SER A 182 6.90 -15.58 8.09
CA SER A 182 5.73 -16.07 8.80
C SER A 182 4.51 -15.24 8.37
N VAL A 183 3.41 -15.91 8.07
CA VAL A 183 2.09 -15.27 7.93
C VAL A 183 1.54 -14.89 9.31
N ASN A 184 1.99 -15.58 10.35
CA ASN A 184 1.49 -15.44 11.70
C ASN A 184 2.55 -14.80 12.61
N PHE A 185 2.13 -13.91 13.50
CA PHE A 185 3.03 -13.11 14.32
C PHE A 185 2.97 -13.55 15.77
N LYS A 186 4.08 -13.36 16.48
CA LYS A 186 4.13 -13.54 17.92
C LYS A 186 4.79 -12.33 18.55
N PHE A 187 4.12 -11.73 19.52
CA PHE A 187 4.60 -10.50 20.17
C PHE A 187 4.69 -10.71 21.68
N GLY A 188 5.82 -10.27 22.25
CA GLY A 188 5.98 -10.24 23.69
C GLY A 188 5.10 -9.14 24.30
N VAL A 189 4.49 -9.39 25.47
CA VAL A 189 3.81 -8.36 26.25
C VAL A 189 4.37 -8.39 27.67
N LEU A 190 5.18 -7.39 28.00
CA LEU A 190 5.82 -7.23 29.30
C LEU A 190 5.10 -6.16 30.12
N TYR A 191 4.69 -6.53 31.33
CA TYR A 191 4.12 -5.59 32.29
C TYR A 191 5.21 -5.03 33.21
N ALA A 192 5.34 -3.71 33.23
CA ALA A 192 6.29 -2.98 34.07
C ALA A 192 5.52 -2.09 35.06
N LYS A 193 5.66 -2.38 36.36
CA LYS A 193 5.10 -1.56 37.43
C LYS A 193 5.88 -0.26 37.58
N ASP A 194 5.23 0.72 38.20
CA ASP A 194 5.89 2.00 38.51
C ASP A 194 7.16 1.78 39.34
N GLY A 195 8.23 2.49 38.96
CA GLY A 195 9.55 2.42 39.59
C GLY A 195 10.42 1.20 39.27
N GLN A 196 9.95 0.21 38.49
CA GLN A 196 10.80 -0.94 38.10
C GLN A 196 11.83 -0.54 37.05
N LEU A 197 13.08 -1.01 37.22
CA LEU A 197 14.21 -0.61 36.35
C LEU A 197 15.00 -1.80 35.78
N THR A 198 14.73 -3.02 36.24
CA THR A 198 15.44 -4.23 35.81
C THR A 198 14.52 -5.25 35.17
N ASP A 199 15.05 -6.05 34.23
CA ASP A 199 14.30 -7.14 33.60
C ASP A 199 13.79 -8.16 34.63
N ASP A 200 14.62 -8.54 35.60
CA ASP A 200 14.25 -9.50 36.65
C ASP A 200 13.01 -9.05 37.46
N GLU A 201 12.90 -7.76 37.79
CA GLU A 201 11.73 -7.18 38.47
C GLU A 201 10.48 -7.26 37.59
N MET A 202 10.59 -6.85 36.33
CA MET A 202 9.47 -6.83 35.38
C MET A 202 8.95 -8.25 35.08
N PHE A 203 9.86 -9.21 34.85
CA PHE A 203 9.49 -10.61 34.59
C PHE A 203 8.95 -11.32 35.82
N SER A 204 9.24 -10.85 37.03
CA SER A 204 8.73 -11.42 38.29
C SER A 204 7.31 -10.97 38.64
N ASN A 205 6.68 -10.09 37.85
CA ASN A 205 5.30 -9.67 38.08
C ASN A 205 4.32 -10.84 37.86
N GLU A 206 3.69 -11.33 38.94
CA GLU A 206 2.68 -12.41 38.86
C GLU A 206 1.35 -11.91 38.31
N THR A 207 0.92 -10.70 38.71
CA THR A 207 -0.36 -10.11 38.32
C THR A 207 -0.17 -8.70 37.75
N GLY A 208 -1.06 -8.31 36.85
CA GLY A 208 -1.14 -6.96 36.30
C GLY A 208 -2.35 -6.18 36.82
N SER A 209 -2.35 -4.86 36.64
CA SER A 209 -3.45 -3.99 37.07
C SER A 209 -4.68 -4.06 36.18
N GLU A 210 -5.77 -3.42 36.62
CA GLU A 210 -6.99 -3.26 35.83
C GLU A 210 -6.73 -2.57 34.48
N SER A 211 -5.86 -1.56 34.44
CA SER A 211 -5.50 -0.87 33.19
C SER A 211 -4.74 -1.79 32.24
N PHE A 212 -3.87 -2.64 32.78
CA PHE A 212 -3.18 -3.66 31.99
C PHE A 212 -4.17 -4.70 31.44
N GLN A 213 -5.11 -5.19 32.27
CA GLN A 213 -6.15 -6.13 31.81
C GLN A 213 -7.05 -5.51 30.73
N ARG A 214 -7.44 -4.24 30.85
CA ARG A 214 -8.17 -3.51 29.81
C ARG A 214 -7.38 -3.45 28.50
N PHE A 215 -6.07 -3.20 28.57
CA PHE A 215 -5.20 -3.22 27.41
C PHE A 215 -5.09 -4.60 26.76
N LEU A 216 -4.98 -5.68 27.55
CA LEU A 216 -4.95 -7.05 27.03
C LEU A 216 -6.24 -7.41 26.27
N HIS A 217 -7.40 -7.08 26.84
CA HIS A 217 -8.69 -7.27 26.17
C HIS A 217 -8.85 -6.41 24.91
N LEU A 218 -8.18 -5.26 24.85
CA LEU A 218 -8.15 -4.44 23.65
C LEU A 218 -7.32 -5.10 22.54
N LEU A 219 -6.18 -5.73 22.86
CA LEU A 219 -5.33 -6.39 21.88
C LEU A 219 -6.02 -7.61 21.21
N GLY A 220 -6.71 -8.44 21.99
CA GLY A 220 -7.35 -9.65 21.47
C GLY A 220 -8.16 -10.41 22.51
N ASP A 221 -8.57 -11.61 22.11
CA ASP A 221 -9.39 -12.51 22.91
C ASP A 221 -8.52 -13.39 23.81
N THR A 222 -8.99 -13.63 25.03
CA THR A 222 -8.37 -14.61 25.93
C THR A 222 -8.74 -16.03 25.49
N ILE A 223 -7.73 -16.83 25.15
CA ILE A 223 -7.90 -18.22 24.72
C ILE A 223 -7.38 -19.20 25.77
N THR A 224 -7.95 -20.40 25.80
CA THR A 224 -7.38 -21.53 26.57
C THR A 224 -6.33 -22.24 25.71
N LEU A 225 -5.12 -22.43 26.24
CA LEU A 225 -4.01 -23.05 25.50
C LEU A 225 -4.22 -24.54 25.29
N LYS A 226 -4.73 -25.25 26.31
CA LYS A 226 -5.00 -26.68 26.22
C LYS A 226 -6.03 -26.99 25.14
N GLY A 227 -5.61 -27.78 24.16
CA GLY A 227 -6.48 -28.14 23.03
C GLY A 227 -6.65 -27.04 21.98
N TRP A 228 -5.89 -25.94 22.08
CA TRP A 228 -5.88 -24.89 21.05
C TRP A 228 -5.41 -25.43 19.70
N THR A 229 -6.18 -25.15 18.64
CA THR A 229 -5.92 -25.64 17.29
C THR A 229 -5.41 -24.56 16.32
N GLY A 230 -5.45 -23.28 16.72
CA GLY A 230 -4.92 -22.17 15.92
C GLY A 230 -3.40 -22.00 16.07
N TYR A 231 -2.86 -20.92 15.51
CA TYR A 231 -1.45 -20.60 15.66
C TYR A 231 -1.08 -20.48 17.16
N ARG A 232 -0.03 -21.21 17.57
CA ARG A 232 0.36 -21.35 18.99
C ARG A 232 1.52 -20.47 19.44
N GLY A 233 2.22 -19.78 18.53
CA GLY A 233 3.37 -18.91 18.88
C GLY A 233 4.58 -19.60 19.53
N GLY A 234 4.57 -20.93 19.68
CA GLY A 234 5.57 -21.68 20.45
C GLY A 234 5.17 -21.98 21.90
N LEU A 235 3.94 -21.63 22.30
CA LEU A 235 3.34 -22.03 23.57
C LEU A 235 2.91 -23.51 23.53
N ASP A 236 2.87 -24.13 24.70
CA ASP A 236 2.38 -25.50 24.90
C ASP A 236 0.85 -25.54 24.90
N THR A 237 0.29 -26.38 24.03
CA THR A 237 -1.16 -26.58 23.91
C THR A 237 -1.63 -27.94 24.43
N LYS A 238 -0.74 -28.71 25.08
CA LYS A 238 -1.02 -30.08 25.53
C LYS A 238 -0.96 -30.25 27.04
N ASN A 239 0.09 -29.76 27.68
CA ASN A 239 0.43 -30.09 29.05
C ASN A 239 0.47 -28.86 29.99
N ASP A 240 -0.04 -27.71 29.54
CA ASP A 240 -0.11 -26.46 30.31
C ASP A 240 1.26 -25.97 30.82
N THR A 241 2.38 -26.37 30.18
CA THR A 241 3.73 -26.02 30.68
C THR A 241 4.11 -24.57 30.44
N THR A 242 3.37 -23.85 29.61
CA THR A 242 3.57 -22.42 29.32
C THR A 242 2.38 -21.59 29.78
N GLY A 243 1.67 -22.03 30.81
CA GLY A 243 0.45 -21.40 31.31
C GLY A 243 -0.81 -22.03 30.71
N THR A 244 -1.97 -21.59 31.18
CA THR A 244 -3.28 -22.12 30.79
C THR A 244 -4.02 -21.23 29.80
N PHE A 245 -3.71 -19.93 29.77
CA PHE A 245 -4.35 -18.94 28.93
C PHE A 245 -3.33 -18.05 28.23
N SER A 246 -3.76 -17.44 27.12
CA SER A 246 -3.00 -16.42 26.40
C SER A 246 -3.95 -15.45 25.70
N ILE A 247 -3.42 -14.34 25.16
CA ILE A 247 -4.18 -13.43 24.30
C ILE A 247 -3.88 -13.76 22.83
N TYR A 248 -4.92 -13.79 22.02
CA TYR A 248 -4.84 -14.11 20.60
C TYR A 248 -5.80 -13.23 19.78
N THR A 249 -5.40 -12.87 18.57
CA THR A 249 -6.31 -12.20 17.61
C THR A 249 -5.99 -12.62 16.19
N VAL A 250 -6.98 -12.50 15.31
CA VAL A 250 -6.77 -12.46 13.86
C VAL A 250 -6.91 -11.01 13.40
N TYR A 251 -5.96 -10.52 12.61
CA TYR A 251 -6.01 -9.16 12.05
C TYR A 251 -5.58 -9.18 10.58
N GLN A 252 -6.45 -8.72 9.68
CA GLN A 252 -6.22 -8.71 8.22
C GLN A 252 -5.70 -10.06 7.68
N GLY A 253 -6.23 -11.18 8.20
CA GLY A 253 -5.85 -12.53 7.79
C GLY A 253 -4.59 -13.10 8.44
N HIS A 254 -3.91 -12.32 9.28
CA HIS A 254 -2.76 -12.75 10.08
C HIS A 254 -3.20 -13.19 11.47
N GLU A 255 -2.79 -14.38 11.92
CA GLU A 255 -2.97 -14.79 13.31
C GLU A 255 -1.84 -14.22 14.17
N ILE A 256 -2.18 -13.71 15.35
CA ILE A 256 -1.24 -13.07 16.27
C ILE A 256 -1.38 -13.72 17.64
N MET A 257 -0.29 -14.29 18.14
CA MET A 257 -0.17 -14.84 19.49
C MET A 257 0.60 -13.88 20.39
N PHE A 258 0.07 -13.53 21.56
CA PHE A 258 0.78 -12.65 22.50
C PHE A 258 1.40 -13.46 23.64
N HIS A 259 2.71 -13.34 23.84
CA HIS A 259 3.38 -13.92 25.00
C HIS A 259 3.27 -12.95 26.19
N VAL A 260 2.21 -13.08 26.98
CA VAL A 260 1.92 -12.17 28.09
C VAL A 260 2.68 -12.59 29.35
N SER A 261 3.52 -11.69 29.88
CA SER A 261 4.42 -12.00 31.01
C SER A 261 3.69 -12.53 32.23
N THR A 262 2.53 -11.98 32.57
CA THR A 262 1.72 -12.39 33.73
C THR A 262 0.90 -13.67 33.49
N MET A 263 0.77 -14.15 32.26
CA MET A 263 0.06 -15.40 31.92
C MET A 263 1.02 -16.59 31.74
N LEU A 264 2.32 -16.33 31.58
CA LEU A 264 3.36 -17.35 31.59
C LEU A 264 3.67 -17.82 33.03
N PRO A 265 4.11 -19.07 33.23
CA PRO A 265 4.39 -19.61 34.55
C PRO A 265 5.43 -18.77 35.32
N TYR A 266 5.20 -18.61 36.62
CA TYR A 266 6.11 -17.95 37.55
C TYR A 266 6.79 -18.99 38.44
N SER A 267 8.09 -18.84 38.69
CA SER A 267 8.82 -19.65 39.68
C SER A 267 9.48 -18.75 40.72
N ARG A 268 9.15 -18.92 41.99
CA ARG A 268 9.71 -18.13 43.11
C ARG A 268 11.20 -18.38 43.29
N GLU A 269 11.64 -19.59 42.98
CA GLU A 269 13.01 -20.06 43.13
C GLU A 269 13.91 -19.51 42.02
N ASN A 270 13.34 -19.16 40.87
CA ASN A 270 14.06 -18.66 39.71
C ASN A 270 13.91 -17.15 39.54
N LYS A 271 14.74 -16.37 40.23
CA LYS A 271 14.74 -14.89 40.12
C LYS A 271 14.87 -14.37 38.69
N GLN A 272 15.57 -15.10 37.81
CA GLN A 272 15.75 -14.74 36.41
C GLN A 272 14.51 -15.04 35.55
N GLN A 273 13.51 -15.77 36.07
CA GLN A 273 12.29 -16.16 35.35
C GLN A 273 12.57 -16.69 33.94
N VAL A 274 13.53 -17.63 33.84
CA VAL A 274 14.10 -18.10 32.56
C VAL A 274 13.03 -18.55 31.57
N GLU A 275 11.97 -19.25 32.01
CA GLU A 275 10.90 -19.67 31.10
C GLU A 275 10.12 -18.49 30.52
N ARG A 276 9.86 -17.42 31.30
CA ARG A 276 9.23 -16.20 30.77
C ARG A 276 10.14 -15.49 29.76
N LYS A 277 11.43 -15.36 30.11
CA LYS A 277 12.46 -14.80 29.21
C LYS A 277 12.65 -15.64 27.94
N ARG A 278 12.49 -16.96 28.02
CA ARG A 278 12.62 -17.88 26.87
C ARG A 278 11.54 -17.63 25.81
N HIS A 279 10.34 -17.21 26.22
CA HIS A 279 9.29 -16.86 25.27
C HIS A 279 9.43 -15.40 24.82
N ILE A 280 9.27 -14.45 25.74
CA ILE A 280 9.24 -13.00 25.45
C ILE A 280 10.60 -12.51 24.95
N GLY A 281 11.70 -12.94 25.58
CA GLY A 281 13.04 -12.55 25.18
C GLY A 281 13.47 -13.12 23.83
N ASN A 282 12.72 -14.06 23.24
CA ASN A 282 12.93 -14.57 21.89
C ASN A 282 11.94 -13.98 20.86
N ASP A 283 11.10 -13.04 21.27
CA ASP A 283 10.23 -12.31 20.35
C ASP A 283 10.98 -11.10 19.76
N ILE A 284 10.75 -10.88 18.47
CA ILE A 284 11.38 -9.79 17.72
C ILE A 284 10.85 -8.44 18.20
N VAL A 285 9.54 -8.39 18.45
CA VAL A 285 8.82 -7.21 18.89
C VAL A 285 8.21 -7.48 20.27
N THR A 286 8.46 -6.59 21.22
CA THR A 286 7.91 -6.66 22.57
C THR A 286 7.16 -5.37 22.93
N ILE A 287 5.90 -5.50 23.30
CA ILE A 287 5.11 -4.43 23.90
C ILE A 287 5.48 -4.34 25.38
N VAL A 288 5.84 -3.16 25.85
CA VAL A 288 6.05 -2.87 27.27
C VAL A 288 4.91 -1.99 27.74
N PHE A 289 4.03 -2.55 28.58
CA PHE A 289 3.00 -1.76 29.24
C PHE A 289 3.57 -1.20 30.54
N GLN A 290 3.82 0.11 30.57
CA GLN A 290 4.41 0.78 31.72
C GLN A 290 3.35 1.51 32.54
N GLU A 291 3.35 1.25 33.84
CA GLU A 291 2.60 2.02 34.83
C GLU A 291 3.39 3.22 35.35
N GLY A 292 2.65 4.15 35.94
CA GLY A 292 3.20 5.40 36.48
C GLY A 292 2.80 6.62 35.64
N GLU A 293 3.06 7.79 36.20
CA GLU A 293 2.82 9.07 35.53
C GLU A 293 3.91 9.39 34.50
N GLU A 294 3.70 10.42 33.69
CA GLU A 294 4.69 10.82 32.66
C GLU A 294 6.05 11.20 33.27
N THR A 295 6.04 11.70 34.51
CA THR A 295 7.20 12.07 35.32
C THR A 295 8.03 10.87 35.84
N ALA A 296 7.49 9.66 35.80
CA ALA A 296 8.18 8.45 36.25
C ALA A 296 9.32 8.06 35.29
N PRO A 297 10.41 7.43 35.78
CA PRO A 297 11.54 7.01 34.96
C PRO A 297 11.07 6.23 33.71
N ALA A 298 11.41 6.74 32.53
CA ALA A 298 10.99 6.11 31.28
C ALA A 298 11.73 4.78 31.08
N PHE A 299 10.99 3.76 30.66
CA PHE A 299 11.58 2.50 30.19
C PHE A 299 12.65 2.78 29.13
N LYS A 300 13.76 2.04 29.21
CA LYS A 300 14.82 2.04 28.19
C LYS A 300 15.06 0.61 27.72
N PRO A 301 15.28 0.37 26.40
CA PRO A 301 15.65 -0.94 25.87
C PRO A 301 16.81 -1.62 26.62
N SER A 302 17.78 -0.86 27.13
CA SER A 302 18.90 -1.37 27.91
C SER A 302 18.50 -2.04 29.23
N MET A 303 17.27 -1.83 29.72
CA MET A 303 16.72 -2.51 30.89
C MET A 303 16.38 -3.98 30.61
N ILE A 304 16.24 -4.39 29.33
CA ILE A 304 15.92 -5.76 28.92
C ILE A 304 17.12 -6.39 28.21
N ARG A 305 17.61 -7.51 28.75
CA ARG A 305 18.72 -8.27 28.15
C ARG A 305 18.18 -9.31 27.16
N SER A 306 18.10 -8.95 25.88
CA SER A 306 17.76 -9.86 24.79
C SER A 306 18.61 -9.61 23.54
N HIS A 307 18.98 -10.69 22.84
CA HIS A 307 19.60 -10.65 21.51
C HIS A 307 18.59 -10.78 20.36
N PHE A 308 17.32 -11.06 20.67
CA PHE A 308 16.27 -11.30 19.67
C PHE A 308 15.29 -10.13 19.58
N THR A 309 15.11 -9.35 20.64
CA THR A 309 14.19 -8.22 20.62
C THR A 309 14.85 -7.02 19.96
N HIS A 310 14.34 -6.63 18.78
CA HIS A 310 14.84 -5.51 18.00
C HIS A 310 13.91 -4.30 18.09
N ILE A 311 12.65 -4.50 18.50
CA ILE A 311 11.65 -3.44 18.62
C ILE A 311 10.93 -3.52 19.97
N PHE A 312 10.84 -2.38 20.65
CA PHE A 312 10.00 -2.20 21.83
C PHE A 312 8.89 -1.19 21.57
N ALA A 313 7.65 -1.56 21.86
CA ALA A 313 6.51 -0.66 21.84
C ALA A 313 6.09 -0.32 23.27
N LEU A 314 6.48 0.86 23.74
CA LEU A 314 6.17 1.34 25.08
C LEU A 314 4.77 1.97 25.08
N VAL A 315 3.86 1.34 25.82
CA VAL A 315 2.47 1.79 25.98
C VAL A 315 2.26 2.29 27.40
N ARG A 316 1.71 3.49 27.53
CA ARG A 316 1.21 4.03 28.80
C ARG A 316 -0.27 4.38 28.66
N TYR A 317 -1.05 4.08 29.69
CA TYR A 317 -2.47 4.43 29.74
C TYR A 317 -2.69 5.57 30.73
N ASN A 318 -3.30 6.65 30.27
CA ASN A 318 -3.66 7.79 31.10
C ASN A 318 -5.12 7.69 31.51
N LYS A 319 -5.34 7.45 32.81
CA LYS A 319 -6.68 7.31 33.41
C LYS A 319 -7.50 8.60 33.41
N GLN A 320 -6.84 9.78 33.40
CA GLN A 320 -7.54 11.07 33.52
C GLN A 320 -8.28 11.45 32.24
N ASN A 321 -7.70 11.14 31.09
CA ASN A 321 -8.25 11.48 29.78
C ASN A 321 -8.63 10.24 28.94
N ASP A 322 -8.65 9.06 29.57
CA ASP A 322 -8.96 7.75 28.97
C ASP A 322 -8.20 7.51 27.64
N SER A 323 -6.90 7.81 27.62
CA SER A 323 -6.08 7.74 26.39
C SER A 323 -4.85 6.84 26.53
N TYR A 324 -4.39 6.32 25.39
CA TYR A 324 -3.14 5.57 25.29
C TYR A 324 -2.05 6.43 24.66
N ARG A 325 -0.84 6.37 25.21
CA ARG A 325 0.36 6.99 24.64
C ARG A 325 1.32 5.91 24.19
N LEU A 326 1.86 6.06 22.98
CA LEU A 326 2.79 5.10 22.37
C LEU A 326 4.17 5.73 22.15
N LYS A 327 5.23 4.97 22.42
CA LYS A 327 6.59 5.26 21.97
C LYS A 327 7.19 4.00 21.38
N ILE A 328 7.94 4.12 20.27
CA ILE A 328 8.60 2.99 19.63
C ILE A 328 10.10 3.14 19.78
N PHE A 329 10.76 2.06 20.19
CA PHE A 329 12.21 1.90 20.11
C PHE A 329 12.50 0.84 19.07
N SER A 330 13.33 1.13 18.07
CA SER A 330 13.77 0.15 17.08
C SER A 330 15.29 0.16 16.99
N GLU A 331 15.93 -1.01 16.90
CA GLU A 331 17.39 -1.06 16.67
C GLU A 331 17.77 -0.30 15.39
N GLU A 332 18.93 0.38 15.38
CA GLU A 332 19.39 1.24 14.28
C GLU A 332 19.45 0.50 12.93
N SER A 333 19.77 -0.80 12.94
CA SER A 333 19.85 -1.63 11.75
C SER A 333 18.49 -1.93 11.12
N VAL A 334 17.40 -1.79 11.88
CA VAL A 334 16.04 -2.01 11.38
C VAL A 334 15.64 -0.87 10.44
N PRO A 335 15.21 -1.19 9.20
CA PRO A 335 14.66 -0.20 8.27
C PRO A 335 13.52 0.60 8.89
N LEU A 336 13.20 1.75 8.32
CA LEU A 336 12.01 2.49 8.75
C LEU A 336 10.75 1.70 8.38
N PHE A 337 9.73 1.73 9.25
CA PHE A 337 8.48 1.02 9.06
C PHE A 337 7.31 1.87 9.56
N GLY A 338 6.22 1.87 8.80
CA GLY A 338 5.00 2.60 9.10
C GLY A 338 4.03 1.81 9.99
N PRO A 339 2.90 2.44 10.36
CA PRO A 339 2.59 3.86 10.14
C PRO A 339 3.46 4.80 11.00
N PRO A 340 3.73 6.05 10.60
CA PRO A 340 4.42 7.02 11.45
C PRO A 340 3.59 7.34 12.71
N LEU A 341 4.24 7.69 13.82
CA LEU A 341 3.50 8.06 15.04
C LEU A 341 2.75 9.41 14.86
N PRO A 342 1.55 9.56 15.47
CA PRO A 342 0.92 10.87 15.60
C PRO A 342 1.79 11.87 16.37
N SER A 343 1.58 13.17 16.12
CA SER A 343 2.11 14.24 16.96
C SER A 343 0.94 15.06 17.55
N PRO A 344 0.66 14.96 18.87
CA PRO A 344 1.34 14.11 19.87
C PRO A 344 0.95 12.62 19.73
N PRO A 345 1.78 11.64 20.17
CA PRO A 345 1.54 10.21 19.97
C PRO A 345 0.53 9.64 20.98
N VAL A 346 -0.64 10.26 21.06
CA VAL A 346 -1.71 9.99 22.01
C VAL A 346 -2.98 9.63 21.25
N PHE A 347 -3.64 8.56 21.69
CA PHE A 347 -4.83 8.00 21.07
C PHE A 347 -5.97 8.01 22.07
N THR A 348 -7.03 8.76 21.78
CA THR A 348 -8.27 8.81 22.58
C THR A 348 -9.29 7.75 22.14
N ASN A 349 -9.27 7.35 20.87
CA ASN A 349 -10.06 6.22 20.39
C ASN A 349 -9.27 4.91 20.55
N HIS A 350 -9.75 4.04 21.45
CA HIS A 350 -9.07 2.78 21.78
C HIS A 350 -9.02 1.79 20.61
N GLN A 351 -10.05 1.76 19.77
CA GLN A 351 -10.07 0.86 18.62
C GLN A 351 -9.10 1.31 17.54
N GLU A 352 -8.95 2.62 17.33
CA GLU A 352 -7.92 3.17 16.43
C GLU A 352 -6.51 2.89 16.95
N PHE A 353 -6.28 3.07 18.25
CA PHE A 353 -5.03 2.69 18.89
C PHE A 353 -4.69 1.21 18.66
N ARG A 354 -5.67 0.33 18.83
CA ARG A 354 -5.51 -1.11 18.59
C ARG A 354 -5.12 -1.39 17.13
N ASP A 355 -5.90 -0.86 16.19
CA ASP A 355 -5.66 -1.06 14.76
C ASP A 355 -4.26 -0.51 14.36
N PHE A 356 -3.88 0.66 14.88
CA PHE A 356 -2.56 1.27 14.69
C PHE A 356 -1.41 0.40 15.24
N VAL A 357 -1.50 -0.02 16.52
CA VAL A 357 -0.45 -0.79 17.17
C VAL A 357 -0.23 -2.10 16.43
N LEU A 358 -1.28 -2.86 16.10
CA LEU A 358 -1.10 -4.13 15.41
C LEU A 358 -0.38 -3.96 14.07
N VAL A 359 -0.77 -2.98 13.26
CA VAL A 359 -0.08 -2.72 11.98
C VAL A 359 1.36 -2.28 12.19
N LYS A 360 1.61 -1.37 13.14
CA LYS A 360 2.97 -0.90 13.47
C LYS A 360 3.88 -2.05 13.89
N LEU A 361 3.39 -2.99 14.71
CA LEU A 361 4.17 -4.14 15.16
C LEU A 361 4.40 -5.16 14.02
N ILE A 362 3.40 -5.42 13.19
CA ILE A 362 3.53 -6.31 12.02
C ILE A 362 4.56 -5.76 11.04
N ASN A 363 4.46 -4.49 10.67
CA ASN A 363 5.41 -3.85 9.77
C ASN A 363 6.81 -3.79 10.40
N GLY A 364 6.91 -3.54 11.71
CA GLY A 364 8.18 -3.56 12.43
C GLY A 364 8.87 -4.93 12.42
N GLU A 365 8.14 -6.02 12.68
CA GLU A 365 8.70 -7.36 12.60
C GLU A 365 9.16 -7.68 11.17
N LYS A 366 8.34 -7.35 10.16
CA LYS A 366 8.67 -7.52 8.75
C LYS A 366 9.95 -6.78 8.37
N ALA A 367 10.09 -5.52 8.75
CA ALA A 367 11.30 -4.72 8.52
C ALA A 367 12.52 -5.34 9.21
N THR A 368 12.35 -5.85 10.43
CA THR A 368 13.44 -6.53 11.16
C THR A 368 13.96 -7.75 10.42
N LEU A 369 13.08 -8.48 9.72
CA LEU A 369 13.47 -9.66 8.95
C LEU A 369 14.35 -9.34 7.72
N GLU A 370 14.38 -8.08 7.28
CA GLU A 370 15.26 -7.61 6.20
C GLU A 370 16.68 -7.32 6.68
N THR A 371 16.88 -7.13 7.98
CA THR A 371 18.21 -6.86 8.54
C THR A 371 19.20 -7.99 8.23
N PRO A 372 20.51 -7.70 8.07
CA PRO A 372 21.50 -8.70 7.69
C PRO A 372 21.52 -9.94 8.60
N THR A 373 21.24 -9.78 9.89
CA THR A 373 21.22 -10.85 10.89
C THR A 373 20.15 -11.90 10.60
N PHE A 374 18.96 -11.48 10.18
CA PHE A 374 17.85 -12.39 9.85
C PHE A 374 17.90 -12.84 8.40
N SER A 375 18.13 -11.91 7.46
CA SER A 375 18.13 -12.21 6.03
C SER A 375 19.24 -13.20 5.64
N GLN A 376 20.45 -13.10 6.22
CA GLN A 376 21.53 -14.06 5.97
C GLN A 376 21.22 -15.46 6.54
N LYS A 377 20.61 -15.53 7.74
CA LYS A 377 20.18 -16.82 8.31
C LYS A 377 19.13 -17.48 7.43
N ARG A 378 18.14 -16.71 6.96
CA ARG A 378 17.11 -17.16 6.01
C ARG A 378 17.75 -17.64 4.71
N GLN A 379 18.66 -16.86 4.12
CA GLN A 379 19.38 -17.22 2.90
C GLN A 379 20.14 -18.54 3.04
N ARG A 380 20.79 -18.80 4.19
CA ARG A 380 21.46 -20.09 4.44
C ARG A 380 20.49 -21.26 4.49
N THR A 381 19.34 -21.10 5.16
CA THR A 381 18.29 -22.13 5.20
C THR A 381 17.74 -22.41 3.81
N LEU A 382 17.43 -21.36 3.03
CA LEU A 382 16.96 -21.50 1.66
C LEU A 382 18.02 -22.16 0.76
N ASP A 383 19.29 -21.77 0.84
CA ASP A 383 20.38 -22.39 0.08
C ASP A 383 20.49 -23.89 0.39
N MET A 384 20.44 -24.26 1.68
CA MET A 384 20.47 -25.66 2.13
C MET A 384 19.27 -26.45 1.56
N LEU A 385 18.05 -25.94 1.70
CA LEU A 385 16.84 -26.62 1.24
C LEU A 385 16.81 -26.76 -0.28
N ILE A 386 17.13 -25.69 -1.02
CA ILE A 386 17.16 -25.70 -2.49
C ILE A 386 18.23 -26.67 -3.00
N ARG A 387 19.41 -26.72 -2.37
CA ARG A 387 20.47 -27.68 -2.76
C ARG A 387 20.08 -29.12 -2.46
N SER A 388 19.47 -29.39 -1.31
CA SER A 388 18.96 -30.72 -0.96
C SER A 388 17.92 -31.18 -1.99
N LEU A 389 16.92 -30.33 -2.25
CA LEU A 389 15.87 -30.62 -3.23
C LEU A 389 16.43 -30.84 -4.64
N TYR A 390 17.44 -30.05 -5.02
CA TYR A 390 18.12 -30.23 -6.30
C TYR A 390 18.82 -31.59 -6.39
N GLN A 391 19.52 -32.02 -5.34
CA GLN A 391 20.20 -33.31 -5.30
C GLN A 391 19.22 -34.48 -5.38
N ASP A 392 18.08 -34.39 -4.69
CA ASP A 392 17.05 -35.43 -4.68
C ASP A 392 16.39 -35.62 -6.06
N LEU A 393 16.24 -34.54 -6.84
CA LEU A 393 15.56 -34.58 -8.15
C LEU A 393 16.49 -34.94 -9.32
N MET A 394 17.81 -34.81 -9.17
CA MET A 394 18.77 -35.10 -10.25
C MET A 394 18.77 -36.56 -10.74
N PRO A 395 18.71 -37.60 -9.89
CA PRO A 395 18.72 -39.01 -10.33
C PRO A 395 17.54 -39.39 -11.22
N ASP A 396 16.33 -38.88 -10.94
CA ASP A 396 15.11 -39.24 -11.66
C ASP A 396 14.97 -38.51 -13.00
N LEU A 397 15.61 -37.35 -13.14
CA LEU A 397 15.64 -36.59 -14.38
C LEU A 397 16.51 -37.25 -15.46
N HIS A 398 17.50 -38.06 -15.05
CA HIS A 398 18.35 -38.84 -15.96
C HIS A 398 17.65 -40.10 -16.49
N LYS A 399 16.60 -40.60 -15.83
CA LYS A 399 15.83 -41.78 -16.28
C LYS A 399 14.74 -41.44 -17.30
N ASN A 400 14.22 -40.21 -17.30
CA ASN A 400 13.08 -39.77 -18.11
C ASN A 400 13.46 -39.19 -19.49
N MET A 401 14.59 -39.61 -20.07
CA MET A 401 15.16 -39.05 -21.32
C MET A 401 14.29 -39.16 -22.59
N LEU A 402 13.15 -39.85 -22.54
CA LEU A 402 12.28 -40.11 -23.69
C LEU A 402 11.18 -39.03 -23.93
N ASN A 403 10.97 -38.10 -23.00
CA ASN A 403 9.91 -37.07 -23.11
C ASN A 403 10.49 -35.64 -23.20
N ARG A 404 11.31 -35.39 -24.23
CA ARG A 404 11.80 -34.04 -24.53
C ARG A 404 10.71 -33.22 -25.23
N ARG A 405 9.91 -32.44 -24.50
CA ARG A 405 9.12 -31.35 -25.12
C ARG A 405 10.07 -30.22 -25.52
N SER A 406 9.88 -29.67 -26.72
CA SER A 406 10.65 -28.50 -27.17
C SER A 406 10.35 -27.31 -26.26
N PHE A 407 11.36 -26.48 -26.02
CA PHE A 407 11.37 -25.30 -25.15
C PHE A 407 10.36 -24.18 -25.51
N SER A 408 9.37 -24.43 -26.36
CA SER A 408 8.71 -23.35 -27.09
C SER A 408 7.58 -22.66 -26.33
N ASP A 409 6.81 -23.32 -25.45
CA ASP A 409 5.60 -22.66 -24.92
C ASP A 409 5.23 -23.12 -23.50
N VAL A 410 5.01 -22.15 -22.62
CA VAL A 410 4.30 -22.36 -21.36
C VAL A 410 2.83 -22.58 -21.71
N LEU A 411 2.39 -23.84 -21.54
CA LEU A 411 1.03 -24.35 -21.78
C LEU A 411 0.47 -24.25 -23.22
N PRO A 412 0.87 -25.16 -24.14
CA PRO A 412 -0.02 -25.60 -25.22
C PRO A 412 -0.35 -27.11 -25.15
N GLU A 413 -1.55 -27.46 -25.62
CA GLU A 413 -2.11 -28.82 -25.58
C GLU A 413 -1.27 -29.84 -26.38
N SER A 414 -1.11 -31.04 -25.81
CA SER A 414 -0.43 -32.16 -26.47
C SER A 414 -1.29 -32.79 -27.59
N PRO A 415 -0.67 -33.31 -28.68
CA PRO A 415 -1.39 -33.98 -29.76
C PRO A 415 -2.14 -35.24 -29.28
N LYS A 416 -3.23 -35.55 -30.01
CA LYS A 416 -4.37 -36.40 -29.61
C LYS A 416 -4.07 -37.84 -29.14
N SER A 417 -2.88 -38.40 -29.37
CA SER A 417 -2.58 -39.80 -29.07
C SER A 417 -2.06 -40.08 -27.64
N THR A 418 -1.68 -39.06 -26.87
CA THR A 418 -1.10 -39.20 -25.50
C THR A 418 -2.00 -38.63 -24.39
N ARG A 419 -3.18 -38.15 -24.76
CA ARG A 419 -4.06 -37.30 -23.94
C ARG A 419 -4.53 -37.97 -22.64
N LYS A 420 -4.92 -39.25 -22.67
CA LYS A 420 -5.44 -39.95 -21.47
C LYS A 420 -4.42 -40.14 -20.35
N LYS A 421 -3.14 -40.40 -20.70
CA LYS A 421 -2.05 -40.55 -19.72
C LYS A 421 -1.62 -39.18 -19.14
N GLU A 422 -1.68 -38.14 -19.95
CA GLU A 422 -1.42 -36.76 -19.51
C GLU A 422 -2.54 -36.24 -18.61
N GLU A 423 -3.81 -36.43 -18.99
CA GLU A 423 -4.98 -36.09 -18.17
C GLU A 423 -4.94 -36.79 -16.80
N ALA A 424 -4.60 -38.09 -16.75
CA ALA A 424 -4.47 -38.83 -15.49
C ALA A 424 -3.36 -38.27 -14.58
N ARG A 425 -2.22 -37.89 -15.16
CA ARG A 425 -1.10 -37.27 -14.42
C ARG A 425 -1.47 -35.88 -13.90
N GLN A 426 -2.14 -35.06 -14.71
CA GLN A 426 -2.63 -33.74 -14.28
C GLN A 426 -3.69 -33.86 -13.18
N ALA A 427 -4.60 -34.84 -13.29
CA ALA A 427 -5.60 -35.11 -12.25
C ALA A 427 -4.95 -35.53 -10.93
N GLU A 428 -3.94 -36.41 -10.97
CA GLU A 428 -3.16 -36.78 -9.78
C GLU A 428 -2.42 -35.59 -9.17
N PHE A 429 -1.79 -34.76 -10.01
CA PHE A 429 -1.10 -33.55 -9.60
C PHE A 429 -2.02 -32.57 -8.88
N VAL A 430 -3.21 -32.29 -9.45
CA VAL A 430 -4.23 -31.45 -8.85
C VAL A 430 -4.75 -32.04 -7.54
N ARG A 431 -5.03 -33.34 -7.50
CA ARG A 431 -5.52 -34.04 -6.29
C ARG A 431 -4.54 -33.91 -5.13
N LEU A 432 -3.24 -34.10 -5.38
CA LEU A 432 -2.21 -33.94 -4.35
C LEU A 432 -2.17 -32.49 -3.85
N GLY A 433 -2.19 -31.51 -4.77
CA GLY A 433 -2.20 -30.09 -4.43
C GLY A 433 -3.42 -29.69 -3.58
N GLN A 434 -4.61 -30.23 -3.89
CA GLN A 434 -5.83 -30.03 -3.10
C GLN A 434 -5.71 -30.67 -1.70
N ALA A 435 -5.16 -31.88 -1.60
CA ALA A 435 -4.93 -32.55 -0.32
C ALA A 435 -3.94 -31.78 0.57
N LEU A 436 -2.87 -31.23 -0.02
CA LEU A 436 -1.91 -30.38 0.69
C LEU A 436 -2.57 -29.08 1.17
N LYS A 437 -3.35 -28.43 0.30
CA LYS A 437 -4.08 -27.20 0.63
C LYS A 437 -5.06 -27.42 1.80
N LEU A 438 -5.80 -28.53 1.80
CA LEU A 438 -6.67 -28.92 2.91
C LEU A 438 -5.88 -29.21 4.20
N LYS A 439 -4.76 -29.94 4.12
CA LYS A 439 -3.93 -30.29 5.28
C LYS A 439 -3.32 -29.05 5.94
N THR A 440 -2.85 -28.08 5.15
CA THR A 440 -2.36 -26.80 5.65
C THR A 440 -3.50 -25.95 6.25
N GLY A 441 -4.70 -26.03 5.68
CA GLY A 441 -5.90 -25.39 6.24
C GLY A 441 -6.33 -25.92 7.60
N VAL A 442 -6.27 -27.24 7.80
CA VAL A 442 -6.65 -27.88 9.07
C VAL A 442 -5.60 -27.67 10.17
N LYS A 443 -4.34 -27.37 9.80
CA LYS A 443 -3.25 -27.14 10.77
C LYS A 443 -3.24 -25.73 11.40
N GLY A 444 -4.12 -24.82 10.96
CA GLY A 444 -4.04 -23.42 11.40
C GLY A 444 -2.80 -22.70 10.86
N ASP A 445 -2.23 -23.17 9.73
CA ASP A 445 -1.12 -22.50 9.03
C ASP A 445 -1.61 -21.77 7.75
N THR A 446 -2.93 -21.75 7.55
CA THR A 446 -3.59 -20.97 6.50
C THR A 446 -3.66 -19.49 6.88
N PRO A 447 -3.31 -18.55 5.98
CA PRO A 447 -3.87 -17.21 6.06
C PRO A 447 -5.38 -17.39 6.11
N ALA A 448 -6.05 -16.77 7.08
CA ALA A 448 -7.50 -16.93 7.24
C ALA A 448 -8.17 -16.71 5.88
N THR A 449 -8.73 -17.78 5.31
CA THR A 449 -9.53 -17.68 4.10
C THR A 449 -10.61 -16.65 4.38
N LEU A 450 -10.82 -15.69 3.47
CA LEU A 450 -11.89 -14.67 3.49
C LEU A 450 -13.32 -15.21 3.79
N ALA A 451 -13.49 -16.52 3.90
CA ALA A 451 -14.74 -17.17 4.26
C ALA A 451 -15.05 -17.20 5.77
N THR A 452 -14.07 -17.01 6.68
CA THR A 452 -14.34 -16.91 8.13
C THR A 452 -14.38 -15.48 8.66
N THR A 453 -14.18 -14.47 7.81
CA THR A 453 -14.39 -13.06 8.14
C THR A 453 -15.87 -12.70 8.01
N SER A 454 -16.69 -13.13 8.98
CA SER A 454 -18.08 -12.66 9.16
C SER A 454 -18.16 -11.19 9.64
N PHE A 455 -17.04 -10.47 9.65
CA PHE A 455 -16.99 -9.02 9.86
C PHE A 455 -16.21 -8.39 8.71
N CYS A 456 -16.85 -8.25 7.55
CA CYS A 456 -16.39 -7.39 6.47
C CYS A 456 -16.21 -5.97 7.00
N LYS A 457 -14.98 -5.58 7.31
CA LYS A 457 -14.57 -4.18 7.23
C LYS A 457 -13.86 -4.04 5.90
N LYS A 458 -14.50 -3.35 4.95
CA LYS A 458 -13.93 -3.06 3.63
C LYS A 458 -12.60 -2.34 3.82
N GLU A 459 -11.56 -2.80 3.16
CA GLU A 459 -10.25 -2.14 3.21
C GLU A 459 -10.34 -0.79 2.44
N PRO A 460 -9.60 0.26 2.83
CA PRO A 460 -9.68 1.59 2.18
C PRO A 460 -9.45 1.57 0.66
N TRP A 461 -8.71 0.58 0.16
CA TRP A 461 -8.39 0.35 -1.24
C TRP A 461 -9.35 -0.59 -1.96
N GLU A 462 -10.27 -1.21 -1.23
CA GLU A 462 -11.24 -2.12 -1.79
C GLU A 462 -12.23 -1.32 -2.63
N SER A 463 -12.31 -1.67 -3.92
CA SER A 463 -13.19 -0.97 -4.85
C SER A 463 -14.63 -1.00 -4.35
N GLN A 464 -15.17 0.16 -3.98
CA GLN A 464 -16.56 0.27 -3.60
C GLN A 464 -17.43 0.31 -4.86
N SER A 465 -18.24 -0.73 -5.06
CA SER A 465 -19.29 -0.70 -6.07
C SER A 465 -20.49 0.08 -5.52
N PHE A 466 -20.76 1.25 -6.10
CA PHE A 466 -21.97 2.05 -5.81
C PHE A 466 -23.20 1.53 -6.55
N CYS A 467 -23.00 0.90 -7.70
CA CYS A 467 -24.07 0.34 -8.52
C CYS A 467 -23.52 -0.79 -9.40
N SER A 468 -24.19 -1.94 -9.41
CA SER A 468 -23.80 -3.09 -10.24
C SER A 468 -24.29 -2.97 -11.70
N ASN A 469 -25.43 -2.30 -11.90
CA ASN A 469 -26.05 -2.07 -13.21
C ASN A 469 -26.48 -0.61 -13.32
N PHE A 470 -25.61 0.23 -13.88
CA PHE A 470 -25.91 1.64 -14.11
C PHE A 470 -26.45 1.86 -15.53
N PRO A 471 -27.66 2.41 -15.71
CA PRO A 471 -28.36 2.42 -17.00
C PRO A 471 -27.91 3.53 -17.96
N HIS A 472 -26.96 4.38 -17.54
CA HIS A 472 -26.56 5.59 -18.25
C HIS A 472 -25.06 5.59 -18.58
N GLU A 473 -24.67 6.25 -19.65
CA GLU A 473 -23.25 6.38 -20.02
C GLU A 473 -22.58 7.41 -19.12
N VAL A 474 -21.54 7.00 -18.38
CA VAL A 474 -20.82 7.89 -17.46
C VAL A 474 -19.75 8.70 -18.21
N VAL A 475 -19.79 10.02 -18.05
CA VAL A 475 -18.84 10.94 -18.69
C VAL A 475 -17.71 11.32 -17.74
N CYS A 476 -18.06 11.76 -16.54
CA CYS A 476 -17.13 12.04 -15.45
C CYS A 476 -17.86 11.92 -14.11
N ALA A 477 -17.12 11.76 -13.02
CA ALA A 477 -17.67 11.68 -11.68
C ALA A 477 -16.65 12.20 -10.66
N ASP A 478 -17.14 12.62 -9.50
CA ASP A 478 -16.32 12.95 -8.34
C ASP A 478 -17.06 12.62 -7.04
N SER A 479 -16.31 12.39 -5.96
CA SER A 479 -16.85 12.06 -4.65
C SER A 479 -17.43 13.29 -3.95
N TRP A 480 -18.56 13.11 -3.28
CA TRP A 480 -19.15 14.09 -2.38
C TRP A 480 -19.56 13.40 -1.08
N GLY A 481 -18.71 13.51 -0.06
CA GLY A 481 -18.84 12.79 1.20
C GLY A 481 -18.79 11.27 0.99
N LYS A 482 -19.88 10.58 1.30
CA LYS A 482 -20.04 9.14 1.05
C LYS A 482 -20.74 8.81 -0.26
N SER A 483 -21.18 9.83 -1.00
CA SER A 483 -21.93 9.69 -2.23
C SER A 483 -21.06 10.03 -3.44
N LEU A 484 -21.50 9.66 -4.63
CA LEU A 484 -20.82 9.91 -5.89
C LEU A 484 -21.68 10.80 -6.78
N LEU A 485 -21.14 11.95 -7.19
CA LEU A 485 -21.78 12.82 -8.17
C LEU A 485 -21.30 12.41 -9.58
N VAL A 486 -22.22 12.02 -10.45
CA VAL A 486 -21.93 11.40 -11.74
C VAL A 486 -22.60 12.17 -12.87
N SER A 487 -21.82 12.64 -13.83
CA SER A 487 -22.32 13.22 -15.08
C SER A 487 -22.58 12.10 -16.10
N THR A 488 -23.79 12.12 -16.68
CA THR A 488 -24.26 11.10 -17.61
C THR A 488 -24.93 11.70 -18.85
N ASP A 489 -25.31 10.85 -19.80
CA ASP A 489 -26.17 11.22 -20.94
C ASP A 489 -27.58 11.70 -20.52
N ALA A 490 -28.06 11.29 -19.33
CA ALA A 490 -29.34 11.68 -18.77
C ALA A 490 -29.29 12.95 -17.88
N GLY A 491 -28.10 13.54 -17.68
CA GLY A 491 -27.87 14.66 -16.76
C GLY A 491 -26.92 14.27 -15.63
N VAL A 492 -26.91 15.04 -14.55
CA VAL A 492 -26.02 14.79 -13.41
C VAL A 492 -26.81 14.16 -12.28
N LEU A 493 -26.34 13.01 -11.81
CA LEU A 493 -26.99 12.17 -10.83
C LEU A 493 -26.11 12.07 -9.58
N LEU A 494 -26.71 12.16 -8.40
CA LEU A 494 -26.09 11.82 -7.12
C LEU A 494 -26.45 10.38 -6.77
N ILE A 495 -25.44 9.55 -6.57
CA ILE A 495 -25.57 8.12 -6.27
C ILE A 495 -25.07 7.88 -4.85
N ASP A 496 -25.88 7.23 -4.03
CA ASP A 496 -25.51 6.79 -2.69
C ASP A 496 -25.66 5.27 -2.58
N ASP A 497 -24.83 4.63 -1.74
CA ASP A 497 -24.76 3.17 -1.62
C ASP A 497 -26.12 2.61 -1.17
N GLY A 498 -26.79 1.86 -2.06
CA GLY A 498 -28.09 1.24 -1.81
C GLY A 498 -29.33 2.15 -1.97
N GLN A 499 -29.17 3.42 -2.38
CA GLN A 499 -30.29 4.34 -2.62
C GLN A 499 -30.57 4.57 -4.12
N THR A 500 -31.78 5.04 -4.45
CA THR A 500 -32.12 5.44 -5.81
C THR A 500 -31.36 6.72 -6.21
N ALA A 501 -30.75 6.72 -7.39
CA ALA A 501 -30.02 7.89 -7.89
C ALA A 501 -30.92 9.14 -7.94
N VAL A 502 -30.42 10.26 -7.41
CA VAL A 502 -31.13 11.54 -7.35
C VAL A 502 -30.62 12.45 -8.47
N GLN A 503 -31.52 12.95 -9.30
CA GLN A 503 -31.13 13.87 -10.36
C GLN A 503 -30.90 15.28 -9.81
N VAL A 504 -29.66 15.77 -9.95
CA VAL A 504 -29.22 17.10 -9.49
C VAL A 504 -29.35 18.13 -10.60
N PHE A 505 -28.92 17.77 -11.81
CA PHE A 505 -29.05 18.61 -13.00
C PHE A 505 -29.70 17.82 -14.13
N ASP A 506 -30.52 18.51 -14.94
CA ASP A 506 -31.18 17.87 -16.07
C ASP A 506 -30.20 17.57 -17.23
N LYS A 507 -30.67 16.80 -18.21
CA LYS A 507 -29.90 16.45 -19.42
C LYS A 507 -29.46 17.65 -20.27
N THR A 508 -30.00 18.85 -20.04
CA THR A 508 -29.60 20.05 -20.80
C THR A 508 -28.22 20.57 -20.38
N LEU A 509 -27.75 20.17 -19.20
CA LEU A 509 -26.43 20.49 -18.67
C LEU A 509 -25.49 19.28 -18.74
N GLN A 510 -24.83 19.13 -19.88
CA GLN A 510 -23.81 18.10 -20.07
C GLN A 510 -22.45 18.56 -19.53
N ILE A 511 -21.88 17.81 -18.59
CA ILE A 511 -20.60 18.10 -17.93
C ILE A 511 -19.54 17.08 -18.38
N LYS A 512 -18.34 17.56 -18.75
CA LYS A 512 -17.20 16.74 -19.22
C LYS A 512 -16.07 16.60 -18.22
N GLN A 513 -15.94 17.55 -17.30
CA GLN A 513 -15.00 17.51 -16.17
C GLN A 513 -15.71 18.14 -14.97
N MET A 514 -15.55 17.56 -13.79
CA MET A 514 -16.08 18.08 -12.53
C MET A 514 -15.05 17.90 -11.42
N HIS A 515 -15.08 18.80 -10.44
CA HIS A 515 -14.34 18.70 -9.18
C HIS A 515 -15.23 19.19 -8.04
N VAL A 516 -15.40 18.37 -7.00
CA VAL A 516 -16.14 18.64 -5.76
C VAL A 516 -15.11 19.02 -4.69
N LEU A 517 -15.17 20.27 -4.24
CA LEU A 517 -14.26 20.85 -3.26
C LEU A 517 -15.00 21.12 -1.95
N GLU A 518 -15.23 20.07 -1.17
CA GLU A 518 -16.04 20.13 0.06
C GLU A 518 -15.50 21.14 1.07
N ALA A 519 -14.18 21.14 1.31
CA ALA A 519 -13.53 22.06 2.25
C ALA A 519 -13.69 23.55 1.86
N LEU A 520 -13.92 23.83 0.56
CA LEU A 520 -14.09 25.18 0.04
C LEU A 520 -15.54 25.52 -0.33
N ASP A 521 -16.49 24.59 -0.11
CA ASP A 521 -17.90 24.71 -0.48
C ASP A 521 -18.15 24.94 -2.00
N TYR A 522 -17.32 24.34 -2.88
CA TYR A 522 -17.41 24.56 -4.33
C TYR A 522 -17.60 23.29 -5.17
N LEU A 523 -18.49 23.35 -6.16
CA LEU A 523 -18.55 22.43 -7.30
C LEU A 523 -18.12 23.18 -8.55
N ILE A 524 -17.00 22.78 -9.15
CA ILE A 524 -16.48 23.35 -10.39
C ILE A 524 -16.72 22.35 -11.51
N ALA A 525 -17.32 22.79 -12.61
CA ALA A 525 -17.68 21.91 -13.72
C ALA A 525 -17.46 22.55 -15.09
N ARG A 526 -16.98 21.76 -16.07
CA ARG A 526 -16.86 22.18 -17.47
C ARG A 526 -17.97 21.57 -18.33
N THR A 527 -18.64 22.41 -19.11
CA THR A 527 -19.74 21.97 -19.99
C THR A 527 -19.28 21.41 -21.35
N ASP A 528 -20.07 20.52 -21.96
CA ASP A 528 -19.81 19.88 -23.26
C ASP A 528 -20.36 20.65 -24.47
N LYS A 529 -19.91 21.88 -24.74
CA LYS A 529 -20.43 22.66 -25.89
C LYS A 529 -19.36 23.19 -26.85
N GLY A 530 -18.24 22.47 -27.01
CA GLY A 530 -17.19 22.84 -27.97
C GLY A 530 -16.80 24.33 -27.88
N LYS A 531 -17.12 25.12 -28.90
CA LYS A 531 -16.84 26.58 -28.95
C LYS A 531 -17.58 27.42 -27.90
N ASP A 532 -18.66 26.92 -27.32
CA ASP A 532 -19.44 27.56 -26.23
C ASP A 532 -19.22 26.91 -24.86
N SER A 533 -18.26 25.97 -24.75
CA SER A 533 -17.85 25.37 -23.49
C SER A 533 -17.39 26.44 -22.50
N ARG A 534 -17.78 26.33 -21.23
CA ARG A 534 -17.40 27.24 -20.14
C ARG A 534 -17.21 26.47 -18.84
N LEU A 535 -16.49 27.09 -17.91
CA LEU A 535 -16.51 26.66 -16.51
C LEU A 535 -17.71 27.24 -15.78
N LEU A 536 -18.31 26.41 -14.95
CA LEU A 536 -19.38 26.74 -14.02
C LEU A 536 -18.87 26.54 -12.60
N VAL A 537 -19.23 27.45 -11.70
CA VAL A 537 -18.90 27.34 -10.28
C VAL A 537 -20.19 27.45 -9.47
N PHE A 538 -20.47 26.44 -8.65
CA PHE A 538 -21.63 26.38 -7.77
C PHE A 538 -21.17 26.31 -6.31
N ARG A 539 -21.98 26.84 -5.39
CA ARG A 539 -21.82 26.53 -3.97
C ARG A 539 -22.40 25.15 -3.66
N LEU A 540 -21.63 24.27 -3.04
CA LEU A 540 -22.08 22.92 -2.69
C LEU A 540 -23.27 22.97 -1.72
N SER A 541 -23.22 23.84 -0.71
CA SER A 541 -24.30 24.11 0.23
C SER A 541 -25.61 24.50 -0.44
N SER A 542 -25.56 25.27 -1.52
CA SER A 542 -26.75 25.61 -2.31
C SER A 542 -27.28 24.42 -3.09
N VAL A 543 -26.40 23.61 -3.71
CA VAL A 543 -26.80 22.40 -4.42
C VAL A 543 -27.42 21.39 -3.46
N GLN A 544 -26.83 21.23 -2.27
CA GLN A 544 -27.34 20.35 -1.22
C GLN A 544 -28.71 20.77 -0.73
N LYS A 545 -28.91 22.06 -0.47
CA LYS A 545 -30.22 22.60 -0.07
C LYS A 545 -31.29 22.33 -1.11
N ASP A 546 -30.98 22.45 -2.41
CA ASP A 546 -31.94 22.17 -3.47
C ASP A 546 -32.34 20.69 -3.52
N ILE A 547 -31.39 19.79 -3.27
CA ILE A 547 -31.62 18.35 -3.16
C ILE A 547 -32.53 18.04 -1.96
N GLU A 548 -32.20 18.58 -0.78
CA GLU A 548 -32.95 18.35 0.46
C GLU A 548 -34.38 18.91 0.41
N THR A 549 -34.55 20.09 -0.20
CA THR A 549 -35.86 20.74 -0.35
C THR A 549 -36.68 20.22 -1.52
N LYS A 550 -36.15 19.27 -2.30
CA LYS A 550 -36.75 18.75 -3.55
C LYS A 550 -37.18 19.88 -4.49
N GLN A 551 -36.41 20.97 -4.55
CA GLN A 551 -36.66 22.04 -5.51
C GLN A 551 -36.47 21.55 -6.95
N VAL A 552 -37.01 22.32 -7.91
CA VAL A 552 -37.00 21.99 -9.34
C VAL A 552 -35.57 21.70 -9.81
N ILE A 553 -35.38 20.56 -10.49
CA ILE A 553 -34.11 20.13 -11.08
C ILE A 553 -33.55 21.26 -11.95
N ARG A 554 -32.31 21.69 -11.68
CA ARG A 554 -31.67 22.81 -12.38
C ARG A 554 -31.40 22.45 -13.84
N SER A 555 -31.88 23.29 -14.74
CA SER A 555 -31.54 23.24 -16.17
C SER A 555 -30.32 24.10 -16.47
N LYS A 556 -29.78 23.96 -17.69
CA LYS A 556 -28.72 24.85 -18.20
C LYS A 556 -29.11 26.35 -18.15
N TYR A 557 -30.40 26.67 -18.22
CA TYR A 557 -30.88 28.05 -18.18
C TYR A 557 -30.75 28.66 -16.79
N ASP A 558 -30.93 27.84 -15.75
CA ASP A 558 -30.81 28.23 -14.34
C ASP A 558 -29.33 28.41 -13.95
N CYS A 559 -28.41 27.75 -14.66
CA CYS A 559 -26.97 27.86 -14.41
C CYS A 559 -26.30 29.07 -15.10
N ARG A 560 -27.05 30.04 -15.65
CA ARG A 560 -26.46 31.17 -16.40
C ARG A 560 -25.56 32.07 -15.56
N GLU A 561 -25.93 32.32 -14.32
CA GLU A 561 -25.21 33.18 -13.38
C GLU A 561 -23.97 32.52 -12.79
N ASN A 562 -23.87 31.20 -12.88
CA ASN A 562 -22.74 30.40 -12.38
C ASN A 562 -21.58 30.32 -13.39
N LYS A 563 -21.65 31.05 -14.52
CA LYS A 563 -20.62 31.00 -15.57
C LYS A 563 -19.41 31.84 -15.22
N LEU A 564 -18.27 31.18 -15.11
CA LEU A 564 -17.00 31.87 -14.88
C LEU A 564 -16.59 32.67 -16.13
N GLU A 565 -16.31 33.96 -15.94
CA GLU A 565 -15.96 34.86 -17.03
C GLU A 565 -14.66 34.43 -17.74
N ARG A 566 -14.48 34.88 -18.99
CA ARG A 566 -13.29 34.61 -19.83
C ARG A 566 -12.99 33.13 -20.15
N THR A 567 -13.74 32.18 -19.61
CA THR A 567 -13.55 30.73 -19.87
C THR A 567 -14.28 30.21 -21.13
N LYS A 568 -14.75 31.10 -22.02
CA LYS A 568 -15.50 30.67 -23.21
C LYS A 568 -14.61 29.91 -24.19
N GLY A 569 -15.05 28.72 -24.59
CA GLY A 569 -14.35 27.84 -25.51
C GLY A 569 -13.29 26.98 -24.84
N CYS A 570 -13.32 26.84 -23.51
CA CYS A 570 -12.37 25.99 -22.81
C CYS A 570 -12.58 24.51 -23.13
N HIS A 571 -11.49 23.79 -23.37
CA HIS A 571 -11.53 22.36 -23.67
C HIS A 571 -10.95 21.50 -22.53
N LEU A 572 -10.14 22.09 -21.65
CA LEU A 572 -9.63 21.46 -20.43
C LEU A 572 -9.56 22.47 -19.28
N TYR A 573 -9.63 21.98 -18.04
CA TYR A 573 -9.14 22.72 -16.87
C TYR A 573 -8.47 21.77 -15.89
N ALA A 574 -7.64 22.35 -15.01
CA ALA A 574 -7.01 21.70 -13.87
C ALA A 574 -7.06 22.66 -12.68
N ILE A 575 -7.03 22.10 -11.47
CA ILE A 575 -6.99 22.84 -10.21
C ILE A 575 -5.83 22.34 -9.36
N ASN A 576 -5.39 23.12 -8.38
CA ASN A 576 -4.46 22.60 -7.39
C ASN A 576 -5.21 21.71 -6.40
N THR A 577 -4.61 20.58 -6.07
CA THR A 577 -5.23 19.58 -5.20
C THR A 577 -4.50 19.41 -3.87
N HIS A 578 -3.33 20.04 -3.68
CA HIS A 578 -2.51 19.90 -2.48
C HIS A 578 -1.89 21.23 -2.02
N HIS A 579 -1.65 21.38 -0.71
CA HIS A 579 -0.76 22.37 -0.07
C HIS A 579 -0.90 23.88 -0.39
N GLY A 580 -1.79 24.31 -1.29
CA GLY A 580 -2.02 25.72 -1.59
C GLY A 580 -2.95 26.38 -0.58
N SER A 581 -2.51 27.48 0.03
CA SER A 581 -3.36 28.37 0.84
C SER A 581 -4.48 29.03 0.02
N GLU A 582 -4.31 29.09 -1.31
CA GLU A 582 -5.26 29.66 -2.27
C GLU A 582 -5.62 28.66 -3.38
N LEU A 583 -6.90 28.60 -3.74
CA LEU A 583 -7.40 27.80 -4.86
C LEU A 583 -6.98 28.42 -6.20
N ARG A 584 -6.18 27.70 -6.97
CA ARG A 584 -5.73 28.04 -8.33
C ARG A 584 -6.44 27.17 -9.35
N ILE A 585 -6.88 27.80 -10.45
CA ILE A 585 -7.54 27.14 -11.57
C ILE A 585 -6.81 27.54 -12.85
N VAL A 586 -6.38 26.54 -13.62
CA VAL A 586 -5.84 26.74 -14.97
C VAL A 586 -6.83 26.24 -16.00
N VAL A 587 -7.17 27.09 -16.96
CA VAL A 587 -8.15 26.77 -18.01
C VAL A 587 -7.48 26.81 -19.37
N ALA A 588 -7.54 25.72 -20.12
CA ALA A 588 -7.01 25.67 -21.47
C ALA A 588 -8.06 26.09 -22.50
N ILE A 589 -7.72 27.06 -23.34
CA ILE A 589 -8.52 27.53 -24.48
C ILE A 589 -7.61 27.52 -25.72
N ARG A 590 -7.76 26.49 -26.56
CA ARG A 590 -6.79 26.21 -27.65
C ARG A 590 -5.37 26.10 -27.08
N ASN A 591 -4.41 26.89 -27.56
CA ASN A 591 -3.03 26.91 -27.07
C ASN A 591 -2.80 27.95 -25.96
N LYS A 592 -3.84 28.49 -25.34
CA LYS A 592 -3.71 29.47 -24.25
C LYS A 592 -4.13 28.85 -22.93
N LEU A 593 -3.35 29.10 -21.88
CA LEU A 593 -3.66 28.77 -20.50
C LEU A 593 -4.08 30.04 -19.78
N LEU A 594 -5.30 30.05 -19.26
CA LEU A 594 -5.88 31.14 -18.49
C LEU A 594 -5.78 30.80 -17.00
N LEU A 595 -5.08 31.63 -16.23
CA LEU A 595 -4.86 31.40 -14.80
C LEU A 595 -5.85 32.24 -13.99
N ILE A 596 -6.55 31.58 -13.08
CA ILE A 596 -7.60 32.14 -12.24
C ILE A 596 -7.33 31.74 -10.79
N THR A 597 -7.55 32.63 -9.84
CA THR A 597 -7.50 32.35 -8.40
C THR A 597 -8.75 32.80 -7.69
N LYS A 598 -8.99 32.28 -6.48
CA LYS A 598 -9.97 32.85 -5.56
C LYS A 598 -9.44 34.17 -4.95
N LYS A 599 -10.28 35.20 -4.89
CA LYS A 599 -9.99 36.47 -4.23
C LYS A 599 -9.93 36.30 -2.71
N TYR A 600 -8.93 36.89 -2.07
CA TYR A 600 -8.89 37.02 -0.62
C TYR A 600 -9.82 38.17 -0.17
N ASN A 601 -10.96 37.84 0.43
CA ASN A 601 -11.91 38.82 0.97
C ASN A 601 -12.00 38.68 2.51
N PRO A 602 -11.29 39.52 3.29
CA PRO A 602 -11.34 39.48 4.75
C PRO A 602 -12.64 40.08 5.34
N CYS A 603 -13.56 40.60 4.54
CA CYS A 603 -14.77 41.30 5.01
C CYS A 603 -16.01 40.82 4.23
N ASN A 604 -16.72 39.82 4.76
CA ASN A 604 -18.06 39.48 4.28
C ASN A 604 -19.07 39.18 5.41
N SER A 605 -18.75 39.53 6.65
CA SER A 605 -19.61 39.28 7.81
C SER A 605 -20.70 40.35 8.02
N LEU A 606 -20.87 41.34 7.14
CA LEU A 606 -21.68 42.54 7.44
C LEU A 606 -22.70 42.95 6.36
N THR A 607 -22.86 42.25 5.23
CA THR A 607 -23.92 42.55 4.26
C THR A 607 -24.68 41.28 3.88
N GLY A 608 -25.99 41.24 4.17
CA GLY A 608 -26.85 40.05 4.10
C GLY A 608 -27.23 39.55 2.69
N SER A 609 -26.45 39.88 1.65
CA SER A 609 -26.58 39.31 0.31
C SER A 609 -25.35 38.47 0.02
N SER A 610 -25.50 37.14 -0.07
CA SER A 610 -24.40 36.28 -0.50
C SER A 610 -24.03 36.63 -1.95
N PRO A 611 -22.80 37.09 -2.24
CA PRO A 611 -22.38 37.38 -3.61
C PRO A 611 -22.41 36.11 -4.46
N SER A 612 -22.51 36.27 -5.78
CA SER A 612 -22.49 35.14 -6.71
C SER A 612 -21.16 34.39 -6.59
N PRO A 613 -21.12 33.04 -6.59
CA PRO A 613 -19.90 32.27 -6.38
C PRO A 613 -18.80 32.58 -7.41
N VAL A 614 -19.15 33.04 -8.61
CA VAL A 614 -18.18 33.40 -9.65
C VAL A 614 -17.47 34.74 -9.39
N GLU A 615 -18.05 35.64 -8.60
CA GLU A 615 -17.45 36.94 -8.27
C GLU A 615 -16.26 36.82 -7.32
N GLU A 616 -16.17 35.69 -6.61
CA GLU A 616 -15.06 35.32 -5.74
C GLU A 616 -13.81 34.91 -6.53
N PHE A 617 -13.87 34.81 -7.85
CA PHE A 617 -12.73 34.44 -8.69
C PHE A 617 -12.16 35.65 -9.44
N GLN A 618 -10.84 35.62 -9.62
CA GLN A 618 -10.04 36.66 -10.25
C GLN A 618 -9.16 36.05 -11.33
N TYR A 619 -9.17 36.67 -12.51
CA TYR A 619 -8.21 36.39 -13.55
C TYR A 619 -6.84 36.97 -13.18
N ILE A 620 -5.78 36.16 -13.31
CA ILE A 620 -4.40 36.55 -13.05
C ILE A 620 -3.71 36.92 -14.36
N ARG A 621 -3.52 35.94 -15.24
CA ARG A 621 -2.73 36.07 -16.48
C ARG A 621 -3.05 34.98 -17.50
N GLU A 622 -2.52 35.16 -18.70
CA GLU A 622 -2.59 34.20 -19.80
C GLU A 622 -1.16 33.75 -20.16
N ILE A 623 -0.98 32.45 -20.41
CA ILE A 623 0.27 31.85 -20.89
C ILE A 623 -0.01 31.20 -22.25
N CYS A 624 0.82 31.49 -23.25
CA CYS A 624 0.69 30.93 -24.59
C CYS A 624 1.60 29.72 -24.77
N LEU A 625 1.03 28.59 -25.14
CA LEU A 625 1.72 27.35 -25.49
C LEU A 625 1.98 27.27 -26.99
N SER A 626 2.90 26.38 -27.35
CA SER A 626 3.23 26.08 -28.75
C SER A 626 2.11 25.33 -29.47
N ASP A 627 1.30 24.54 -28.75
CA ASP A 627 0.22 23.72 -29.28
C ASP A 627 -0.90 23.57 -28.23
N PRO A 628 -2.15 23.27 -28.63
CA PRO A 628 -3.22 23.00 -27.66
C PRO A 628 -2.94 21.75 -26.81
N PRO A 629 -3.03 21.84 -25.47
CA PRO A 629 -2.78 20.69 -24.60
C PRO A 629 -3.94 19.69 -24.69
N VAL A 630 -3.59 18.41 -24.65
CA VAL A 630 -4.50 17.25 -24.62
C VAL A 630 -4.69 16.74 -23.20
N VAL A 631 -3.66 16.85 -22.37
CA VAL A 631 -3.67 16.55 -20.94
C VAL A 631 -3.03 17.73 -20.20
N MET A 632 -3.55 18.07 -19.02
CA MET A 632 -3.06 19.17 -18.20
C MET A 632 -3.28 18.90 -16.73
N THR A 633 -2.27 19.19 -15.92
CA THR A 633 -2.30 19.07 -14.45
C THR A 633 -1.53 20.23 -13.82
N LEU A 634 -2.10 20.80 -12.76
CA LEU A 634 -1.44 21.83 -11.96
C LEU A 634 -0.64 21.14 -10.85
N VAL A 635 0.59 21.59 -10.66
CA VAL A 635 1.54 21.07 -9.69
C VAL A 635 1.92 22.22 -8.76
N ASP A 636 1.60 22.08 -7.49
CA ASP A 636 1.92 23.01 -6.43
C ASP A 636 3.45 23.06 -6.22
N GLY A 637 3.96 24.27 -6.01
CA GLY A 637 5.37 24.48 -5.70
C GLY A 637 5.79 23.78 -4.40
N PRO A 638 7.04 23.26 -4.29
CA PRO A 638 7.51 22.56 -3.09
C PRO A 638 7.61 23.44 -1.83
N THR A 639 7.61 24.77 -1.97
CA THR A 639 7.60 25.74 -0.87
C THR A 639 6.58 26.86 -1.13
N GLU A 640 6.10 27.54 -0.08
CA GLU A 640 5.14 28.66 -0.22
C GLU A 640 5.68 29.81 -1.11
N ASP A 641 7.01 29.96 -1.18
CA ASP A 641 7.71 30.96 -2.01
C ASP A 641 8.02 30.48 -3.44
N SER A 642 7.77 29.21 -3.77
CA SER A 642 8.07 28.65 -5.08
C SER A 642 6.90 28.78 -6.05
N ASP A 643 7.20 29.08 -7.31
CA ASP A 643 6.18 29.16 -8.35
C ASP A 643 5.53 27.78 -8.59
N ASN A 644 4.21 27.76 -8.77
CA ASN A 644 3.53 26.57 -9.24
C ASN A 644 3.94 26.25 -10.68
N MET A 645 3.81 24.97 -11.02
CA MET A 645 4.14 24.45 -12.33
C MET A 645 2.91 23.82 -12.99
N ILE A 646 2.79 23.95 -14.30
CA ILE A 646 1.68 23.38 -15.07
C ILE A 646 2.26 22.32 -16.00
N CYS A 647 1.94 21.06 -15.75
CA CYS A 647 2.30 19.99 -16.66
C CYS A 647 1.29 19.94 -17.81
N VAL A 648 1.77 20.01 -19.05
CA VAL A 648 0.95 19.95 -20.26
C VAL A 648 1.49 18.92 -21.23
N ALA A 649 0.59 18.17 -21.85
CA ALA A 649 0.94 17.19 -22.87
C ALA A 649 0.35 17.59 -24.22
N TYR A 650 1.20 17.63 -25.25
CA TYR A 650 0.79 17.88 -26.63
C TYR A 650 1.79 17.27 -27.61
N ARG A 651 1.34 17.02 -28.84
CA ARG A 651 2.14 16.37 -29.89
C ARG A 651 2.75 15.04 -29.42
N HIS A 652 4.05 15.01 -29.13
CA HIS A 652 4.82 13.84 -28.70
C HIS A 652 5.64 14.13 -27.43
N GLN A 653 5.18 15.06 -26.58
CA GLN A 653 5.94 15.44 -25.38
C GLN A 653 5.04 15.88 -24.21
N PHE A 654 5.62 15.82 -23.02
CA PHE A 654 5.14 16.50 -21.82
C PHE A 654 6.11 17.65 -21.51
N ASP A 655 5.55 18.85 -21.35
CA ASP A 655 6.28 20.03 -20.94
C ASP A 655 5.76 20.51 -19.58
N LEU A 656 6.65 21.14 -18.81
CA LEU A 656 6.36 21.76 -17.53
C LEU A 656 6.48 23.28 -17.70
N VAL A 657 5.42 24.01 -17.40
CA VAL A 657 5.32 25.45 -17.63
C VAL A 657 5.25 26.17 -16.30
N ASN A 658 6.14 27.11 -16.04
CA ASN A 658 6.11 27.90 -14.81
C ASN A 658 4.95 28.91 -14.84
N GLU A 659 4.12 28.93 -13.79
CA GLU A 659 2.94 29.83 -13.69
C GLU A 659 3.34 31.32 -13.73
N SER A 660 4.42 31.70 -13.05
CA SER A 660 4.86 33.09 -12.89
C SER A 660 5.68 33.63 -14.05
N THR A 661 6.46 32.81 -14.76
CA THR A 661 7.26 33.26 -15.90
C THR A 661 6.60 32.94 -17.23
N GLY A 662 5.84 31.84 -17.31
CA GLY A 662 5.34 31.28 -18.56
C GLY A 662 6.39 30.52 -19.36
N GLU A 663 7.60 30.35 -18.82
CA GLU A 663 8.64 29.56 -19.46
C GLU A 663 8.30 28.07 -19.40
N SER A 664 8.48 27.39 -20.54
CA SER A 664 8.19 25.97 -20.70
C SER A 664 9.47 25.14 -20.82
N TYR A 665 9.56 24.05 -20.08
CA TYR A 665 10.67 23.10 -20.12
C TYR A 665 10.17 21.73 -20.51
N ARG A 666 10.89 21.05 -21.41
CA ARG A 666 10.52 19.70 -21.82
C ARG A 666 10.82 18.71 -20.70
N LEU A 667 9.77 18.13 -20.14
CA LEU A 667 9.88 17.12 -19.08
C LEU A 667 10.12 15.73 -19.67
N HIS A 668 9.41 15.35 -20.73
CA HIS A 668 9.52 14.02 -21.33
C HIS A 668 9.18 14.03 -22.82
N HIS A 669 9.93 13.29 -23.64
CA HIS A 669 9.65 13.10 -25.06
C HIS A 669 9.30 11.65 -25.34
N ILE A 670 8.28 11.43 -26.18
CA ILE A 670 7.74 10.11 -26.49
C ILE A 670 8.16 9.71 -27.91
N GLU A 671 9.04 8.72 -27.99
CA GLU A 671 9.49 8.13 -29.26
C GLU A 671 8.45 7.13 -29.78
N ALA A 672 7.34 7.64 -30.32
CA ALA A 672 6.30 6.82 -30.95
C ALA A 672 5.69 7.51 -32.18
N ASN A 673 5.33 6.73 -33.20
CA ASN A 673 4.68 7.25 -34.41
C ASN A 673 3.30 7.87 -34.12
N LYS A 674 2.61 7.38 -33.09
CA LYS A 674 1.34 7.92 -32.59
C LYS A 674 1.34 7.84 -31.07
N VAL A 675 0.93 8.91 -30.42
CA VAL A 675 0.84 9.00 -28.96
C VAL A 675 -0.61 9.14 -28.55
N ASN A 676 -1.06 8.30 -27.62
CA ASN A 676 -2.35 8.42 -26.95
C ASN A 676 -2.12 8.91 -25.52
N PHE A 677 -2.25 10.21 -25.26
CA PHE A 677 -2.13 10.74 -23.90
C PHE A 677 -3.33 10.30 -23.05
N VAL A 678 -3.06 9.74 -21.87
CA VAL A 678 -4.13 9.29 -20.96
C VAL A 678 -4.30 10.26 -19.80
N ALA A 679 -3.24 10.52 -19.03
CA ALA A 679 -3.28 11.38 -17.86
C ALA A 679 -1.88 11.89 -17.48
N ALA A 680 -1.84 12.98 -16.74
CA ALA A 680 -0.68 13.43 -15.99
C ALA A 680 -1.18 13.62 -14.56
N ILE A 681 -0.56 12.97 -13.58
CA ILE A 681 -1.08 12.98 -12.21
C ILE A 681 0.00 13.50 -11.31
N ASP A 682 -0.30 14.56 -10.58
CA ASP A 682 0.54 15.10 -9.52
C ASP A 682 0.53 14.13 -8.34
N VAL A 683 1.73 13.80 -7.84
CA VAL A 683 1.93 12.94 -6.68
C VAL A 683 2.86 13.70 -5.75
N TYR A 684 2.46 13.86 -4.50
CA TYR A 684 3.30 14.50 -3.50
C TYR A 684 3.78 13.44 -2.54
N GLU A 685 5.09 13.37 -2.40
CA GLU A 685 5.73 12.55 -1.40
C GLU A 685 6.58 13.50 -0.54
N ASP A 686 6.21 13.66 0.72
CA ASP A 686 7.00 14.43 1.70
C ASP A 686 7.23 15.91 1.32
N GLY A 687 6.24 16.53 0.66
CA GLY A 687 6.31 17.91 0.19
C GLY A 687 7.09 18.09 -1.12
N GLU A 688 7.69 17.03 -1.66
CA GLU A 688 8.25 17.02 -3.01
C GLU A 688 7.16 16.69 -4.03
N ALA A 689 7.07 17.51 -5.07
CA ALA A 689 6.16 17.27 -6.17
C ALA A 689 6.75 16.26 -7.18
N GLY A 690 5.94 15.31 -7.59
CA GLY A 690 6.22 14.34 -8.64
C GLY A 690 5.06 14.26 -9.63
N LEU A 691 5.34 13.74 -10.81
CA LEU A 691 4.39 13.60 -11.91
C LEU A 691 4.40 12.18 -12.44
N LEU A 692 3.25 11.52 -12.39
CA LEU A 692 3.01 10.28 -13.11
C LEU A 692 2.44 10.59 -14.50
N LEU A 693 3.27 10.40 -15.53
CA LEU A 693 2.96 10.67 -16.93
C LEU A 693 2.43 9.39 -17.59
N CYS A 694 1.15 9.36 -17.95
CA CYS A 694 0.50 8.19 -18.53
C CYS A 694 0.14 8.43 -20.00
N TYR A 695 0.68 7.60 -20.88
CA TYR A 695 0.48 7.66 -22.32
C TYR A 695 0.59 6.28 -22.94
N ASN A 696 -0.16 6.01 -24.00
CA ASN A 696 -0.30 4.69 -24.59
C ASN A 696 -0.62 3.66 -23.49
N TYR A 697 0.22 2.65 -23.35
CA TYR A 697 0.12 1.64 -22.30
C TYR A 697 1.22 1.84 -21.23
N VAL A 698 1.85 3.00 -21.14
CA VAL A 698 2.97 3.28 -20.23
C VAL A 698 2.57 4.35 -19.23
N CYS A 699 2.95 4.18 -17.96
CA CYS A 699 3.02 5.27 -17.00
C CYS A 699 4.46 5.41 -16.50
N GLN A 700 4.96 6.63 -16.47
CA GLN A 700 6.31 6.96 -16.03
C GLN A 700 6.25 8.02 -14.94
N TYR A 701 6.85 7.73 -13.80
CA TYR A 701 7.00 8.69 -12.72
C TYR A 701 8.24 9.56 -12.96
N ARG A 702 8.11 10.87 -12.70
CA ARG A 702 9.21 11.84 -12.71
C ARG A 702 9.05 12.82 -11.56
N LYS A 703 10.12 13.03 -10.79
CA LYS A 703 10.15 14.11 -9.79
C LYS A 703 10.24 15.48 -10.46
N VAL A 704 9.60 16.47 -9.85
CA VAL A 704 9.64 17.88 -10.27
C VAL A 704 10.61 18.62 -9.34
N TYR A 705 11.70 19.16 -9.90
CA TYR A 705 12.69 19.90 -9.13
C TYR A 705 12.40 21.41 -9.14
N PRO A 706 12.60 22.13 -8.02
CA PRO A 706 12.43 23.58 -7.97
C PRO A 706 13.43 24.30 -8.89
N PHE A 707 12.95 25.39 -9.48
CA PHE A 707 13.67 26.17 -10.48
C PHE A 707 14.73 27.08 -9.82
N ASN A 708 15.89 26.55 -9.46
CA ASN A 708 17.02 27.39 -9.03
C ASN A 708 17.75 27.95 -10.26
N GLY A 709 17.48 29.23 -10.56
CA GLY A 709 17.95 29.97 -11.72
C GLY A 709 19.27 29.48 -12.32
N GLY A 710 19.19 28.97 -13.56
CA GLY A 710 20.32 28.92 -14.48
C GLY A 710 20.97 27.57 -14.77
N SER A 711 20.29 26.41 -14.66
CA SER A 711 20.54 25.23 -15.52
C SER A 711 19.55 24.08 -15.21
N PRO A 712 18.95 23.40 -16.20
CA PRO A 712 18.11 22.24 -15.95
C PRO A 712 18.98 21.01 -15.65
N LEU A 713 19.11 20.62 -14.39
CA LEU A 713 19.60 19.29 -14.02
C LEU A 713 18.48 18.27 -14.26
N ILE A 714 18.27 17.88 -15.54
CA ILE A 714 17.75 16.55 -15.82
C ILE A 714 18.88 15.57 -15.49
N GLN A 715 19.09 15.30 -14.20
CA GLN A 715 19.76 14.07 -13.83
C GLN A 715 18.73 12.95 -13.99
N PRO A 716 19.02 11.88 -14.75
CA PRO A 716 18.26 10.64 -14.60
C PRO A 716 18.42 10.22 -13.14
N SER A 717 17.40 10.48 -12.33
CA SER A 717 17.44 10.12 -10.92
C SER A 717 17.36 8.60 -10.84
N ALA A 718 18.00 7.99 -9.83
CA ALA A 718 17.86 6.57 -9.54
C ALA A 718 16.42 6.16 -9.14
N TYR A 719 15.48 7.12 -9.10
CA TYR A 719 14.13 7.02 -8.55
C TYR A 719 13.03 7.12 -9.63
N ASP A 720 13.39 7.15 -10.92
CA ASP A 720 12.42 7.13 -12.02
C ASP A 720 11.94 5.69 -12.27
N PHE A 721 10.75 5.35 -11.78
CA PHE A 721 10.11 4.09 -12.15
C PHE A 721 9.10 4.28 -13.27
N HIS A 722 8.96 3.26 -14.10
CA HIS A 722 7.96 3.19 -15.15
C HIS A 722 7.32 1.82 -15.11
N PHE A 723 6.04 1.77 -15.44
CA PHE A 723 5.31 0.52 -15.56
C PHE A 723 4.43 0.56 -16.79
N CYS A 724 4.12 -0.63 -17.30
CA CYS A 724 3.31 -0.81 -18.49
C CYS A 724 2.00 -1.48 -18.12
N TRP A 725 0.90 -0.92 -18.61
CA TRP A 725 -0.39 -1.55 -18.64
C TRP A 725 -0.46 -2.59 -19.74
N ASN A 726 -1.28 -3.62 -19.52
CA ASN A 726 -1.52 -4.64 -20.53
C ASN A 726 -2.43 -4.13 -21.66
N GLN A 727 -3.20 -3.07 -21.40
CA GLN A 727 -4.02 -2.36 -22.36
C GLN A 727 -3.99 -0.87 -22.01
N VAL A 728 -4.13 0.00 -23.02
CA VAL A 728 -4.21 1.45 -22.82
C VAL A 728 -5.40 1.77 -21.91
N PRO A 729 -5.17 2.36 -20.71
CA PRO A 729 -6.27 2.74 -19.83
C PRO A 729 -7.12 3.85 -20.48
N TYR A 730 -8.42 3.81 -20.23
CA TYR A 730 -9.34 4.86 -20.71
C TYR A 730 -9.17 6.15 -19.92
N ALA A 731 -9.01 6.04 -18.60
CA ALA A 731 -8.70 7.12 -17.68
C ALA A 731 -7.95 6.57 -16.46
N VAL A 732 -7.17 7.42 -15.80
CA VAL A 732 -6.50 7.12 -14.53
C VAL A 732 -6.89 8.22 -13.55
N GLY A 733 -7.55 7.85 -12.45
CA GLY A 733 -7.98 8.79 -11.41
C GLY A 733 -7.11 8.70 -10.16
N LYS A 734 -7.06 9.78 -9.39
CA LYS A 734 -6.39 9.89 -8.09
C LYS A 734 -7.46 9.85 -7.00
N ASN A 735 -7.39 8.88 -6.11
CA ASN A 735 -8.08 8.93 -4.82
C ASN A 735 -7.02 9.13 -3.73
N THR A 736 -7.36 9.70 -2.57
CA THR A 736 -6.44 10.34 -1.61
C THR A 736 -5.18 9.54 -1.24
N PHE A 737 -5.14 8.22 -1.49
CA PHE A 737 -3.93 7.42 -1.38
C PHE A 737 -3.68 6.40 -2.52
N ILE A 738 -4.52 6.29 -3.56
CA ILE A 738 -4.45 5.23 -4.60
C ILE A 738 -4.91 5.70 -5.99
N PHE A 739 -4.20 5.26 -7.04
CA PHE A 739 -4.66 5.35 -8.42
C PHE A 739 -5.82 4.38 -8.68
N THR A 740 -7.01 4.90 -8.97
CA THR A 740 -8.19 4.06 -9.26
C THR A 740 -8.49 4.04 -10.76
N LEU A 741 -8.76 2.85 -11.30
CA LEU A 741 -9.17 2.63 -12.69
C LEU A 741 -10.69 2.74 -12.81
N LEU A 742 -11.17 3.54 -13.77
CA LEU A 742 -12.58 3.53 -14.20
C LEU A 742 -12.69 2.71 -15.49
N SER A 743 -13.13 1.46 -15.37
CA SER A 743 -13.59 0.66 -16.50
C SER A 743 -15.11 0.71 -16.57
N ILE A 744 -15.67 1.49 -17.50
CA ILE A 744 -17.12 1.47 -17.76
C ILE A 744 -17.41 0.24 -18.62
N SER A 745 -18.17 -0.68 -18.05
CA SER A 745 -18.62 -1.93 -18.65
C SER A 745 -19.49 -1.67 -19.89
N LEU A 746 -19.05 -2.13 -21.06
CA LEU A 746 -19.97 -2.36 -22.19
C LEU A 746 -20.62 -3.75 -22.03
N PRO A 747 -21.95 -3.89 -22.24
CA PRO A 747 -22.65 -5.16 -22.07
C PRO A 747 -22.49 -6.01 -23.32
N ILE A 748 -21.98 -7.24 -23.20
CA ILE A 748 -22.15 -8.29 -24.21
C ILE A 748 -22.63 -9.55 -23.46
N PRO A 749 -23.69 -10.22 -23.96
CA PRO A 749 -24.61 -10.96 -23.13
C PRO A 749 -24.10 -12.33 -22.66
N VAL A 750 -24.69 -12.72 -21.54
CA VAL A 750 -24.59 -13.98 -20.81
C VAL A 750 -24.77 -15.20 -21.72
N GLY A 751 -23.93 -16.22 -21.51
CA GLY A 751 -24.07 -17.53 -22.13
C GLY A 751 -23.13 -18.57 -21.53
N ILE A 752 -23.50 -19.07 -20.34
CA ILE A 752 -23.11 -20.32 -19.66
C ILE A 752 -21.68 -20.41 -19.10
#